data_AF-A0A3B1DHZ1-F1
#
_entry.id   AF-A0A3B1DHZ1-F1
#
_cell.length_a   1.000
_cell.length_b   1.000
_cell.length_c   1.000
_cell.angle_alpha   90.00
_cell.angle_beta   90.00
_cell.angle_gamma   90.00
#
_symmetry.space_group_name_H-M   'P 1'
#
loop_
_entity.id
_entity.type
_entity.pdbx_description
1 polymer ?
#
loop_
_entity_poly.entity_id
_entity_poly.type
_entity_poly.pdbx_seq_one_letter_code
_entity_poly.pdbx_strand_id
1 'polypeptide(L)'
;MKFSRAILSTLVIFSLFVPTLSAAKEPTLLTVPGTWESQAKGKFVKYDGYAWYRCYVKVPDKWTVYKNDPKHVGSSRDLWSQSVSLMTKNISDVHEIYVNGKKIGTVGSFPPQYKSGFNEYSRAKVPAGLLKKGHYNCIAIRVYNKKGEGGFKGKAPILMGYYTECVLAGDWEFFTGDDAQLAIASLEKKPDEATFEEFTLARSQLDRPEKLNHGKRLKPADSLSKIKVDDDLTIDQILTEPTVAQPLSISFDERGRMWVVQYRQYPYPAGMKILSRDKYYRAVYDKISPPPPNQFKGHDRITIHEDTNGDGTFDKHKTFVDGLNIVGSAIKGRGGVYVLNAPYLLFYPDKNNDDIPDGDPVVLLEGMGMEDAHSICNSLRWGPDGWLYFLQGSTISSNIKAPGAKASTALYCESKATWRYHPEQKKLELFSEGGPNAFGMDFDNQGRLICGQNIGHARAHQLVQGAYFAKGAFRFGPLSNPYAFGVLKQMKHAGTPRFNHTVIRYESDLMPKRFYGKIVSLDPLQQQSYLTEMIPDGSTFRTKDVGAPHRGNADIGHRPVELAVGPDGAIYIGDFYEEFIAHGQHYQGQIDPESGRVYRLRPKGKYHFNPFDLNKKTTAELVELLSSKSKWHRQTALRMMGDRKDKTVIPLLKKLIAENKGNLALQALWALNASGGFNETIAAKTLSHPNPFVRSWTARLLGDRNHVSDAIALQLAQLAKNEQNPEVRSQLACSAKRLSGKHCLLIVKELLTHQLDVSDPHIPLLIWWAIESKAKSNRQQVVEMFADASFRKQEIVQKHLLNKIMQRYASAAGRNDLQACALLLKQSPEAATRKLLLKGFEAAFKGRSMGKIPPALAKQLTAGGGGSLVLRLRLGNPQAIKTALVTLANKSTKAQSRIALIEVFGELKEPKAVAPFLALLSKSKENSVQKATLSALQNFKEANIASAVLKSYSQLTPEAQEVAQTLLVSRKSWALQLLHEIDKGKIDPQSIPDETARKMTIHSDKAIAALVKKHWKSLQGATNKQMQARIVQLSKALVAGKSGDVYNGRKLFLNSCAKCHRLFNDGKRIGPGLTAYKRDDSLRMLLNIVSPSAEIREGYEQYLVVDLDGKIATGFLFDQDKNVVVLRGADGQNITIKRDNIDEMIRQKKSLMPEGLLSKMTDQQIRDLFSYLKIGQPLLK
;
A
#
# COMPACT_ATOMS: atom_id res chain seq x y z
N MET A 1 50.56 60.50 38.72
CA MET A 1 50.07 61.31 37.59
C MET A 1 48.65 60.84 37.30
N LYS A 2 47.59 61.65 37.37
CA LYS A 2 47.41 63.04 36.90
C LYS A 2 47.93 63.24 35.47
N PHE A 3 47.24 62.93 34.37
CA PHE A 3 46.74 61.60 33.91
C PHE A 3 45.68 60.79 34.70
N SER A 4 45.20 59.73 34.04
CA SER A 4 44.29 58.65 34.53
C SER A 4 42.78 58.95 34.59
N ARG A 5 42.04 58.11 33.84
CA ARG A 5 40.76 57.42 34.12
C ARG A 5 39.63 58.06 34.97
N ALA A 6 38.43 57.60 34.61
CA ALA A 6 37.25 57.29 35.43
C ALA A 6 36.16 58.38 35.52
N ILE A 7 34.95 58.13 34.99
CA ILE A 7 33.76 57.44 35.58
C ILE A 7 33.14 58.25 36.73
N LEU A 8 31.93 58.82 36.55
CA LEU A 8 30.66 58.29 37.11
C LEU A 8 29.40 59.10 36.66
N SER A 9 28.29 58.36 36.65
CA SER A 9 26.85 58.67 36.68
C SER A 9 26.40 60.08 37.14
N THR A 10 25.22 60.63 36.76
CA THR A 10 23.86 60.02 36.79
C THR A 10 22.84 60.80 35.90
N LEU A 11 21.62 60.26 35.73
CA LEU A 11 20.40 60.77 35.04
C LEU A 11 20.04 62.26 35.40
N VAL A 12 19.15 63.01 34.72
CA VAL A 12 17.78 62.70 34.22
C VAL A 12 17.32 63.65 33.07
N ILE A 13 16.26 63.24 32.35
CA ILE A 13 15.35 63.97 31.43
C ILE A 13 15.84 64.16 29.98
N PHE A 14 15.22 63.40 29.06
CA PHE A 14 15.17 63.66 27.62
C PHE A 14 13.74 64.02 27.23
N SER A 15 13.53 65.19 26.62
CA SER A 15 12.26 65.59 26.01
C SER A 15 12.27 65.26 24.53
N LEU A 16 11.19 64.65 24.04
CA LEU A 16 11.09 64.09 22.68
C LEU A 16 11.01 65.17 21.60
N PHE A 17 11.95 65.13 20.63
CA PHE A 17 11.68 65.58 19.27
C PHE A 17 11.38 64.35 18.41
N VAL A 18 10.13 64.24 17.94
CA VAL A 18 9.69 63.18 17.03
C VAL A 18 10.01 63.60 15.60
N PRO A 19 10.82 62.82 14.83
CA PRO A 19 10.88 62.99 13.39
C PRO A 19 9.57 62.48 12.80
N THR A 20 8.91 63.30 11.99
CA THR A 20 7.70 62.93 11.28
C THR A 20 7.94 61.72 10.37
N LEU A 21 7.22 60.61 10.60
CA LEU A 21 7.17 59.55 9.62
C LEU A 21 6.60 60.12 8.32
N SER A 22 7.32 59.93 7.21
CA SER A 22 6.73 60.02 5.87
C SER A 22 5.54 59.07 5.84
N ALA A 23 4.34 59.61 5.56
CA ALA A 23 3.13 58.80 5.50
C ALA A 23 3.30 57.71 4.44
N ALA A 24 3.28 56.45 4.87
CA ALA A 24 3.28 55.32 3.95
C ALA A 24 2.05 55.47 3.03
N LYS A 25 2.26 55.42 1.71
CA LYS A 25 1.16 55.45 0.74
C LYS A 25 0.18 54.33 1.11
N GLU A 26 -1.08 54.68 1.31
CA GLU A 26 -2.14 53.68 1.53
C GLU A 26 -2.13 52.67 0.36
N PRO A 27 -2.22 51.37 0.65
CA PRO A 27 -2.27 50.35 -0.38
C PRO A 27 -3.51 50.54 -1.27
N THR A 28 -3.35 50.31 -2.56
CA THR A 28 -4.51 50.02 -3.41
C THR A 28 -4.78 48.53 -3.32
N LEU A 29 -6.01 48.11 -3.00
CA LEU A 29 -6.36 46.69 -3.14
C LEU A 29 -6.49 46.31 -4.62
N LEU A 30 -5.85 45.21 -5.01
CA LEU A 30 -5.97 44.60 -6.32
C LEU A 30 -6.23 43.10 -6.19
N THR A 31 -7.16 42.56 -6.96
CA THR A 31 -7.46 41.13 -6.98
C THR A 31 -6.39 40.37 -7.77
N VAL A 32 -5.93 39.26 -7.21
CA VAL A 32 -4.97 38.32 -7.79
C VAL A 32 -5.69 37.00 -8.11
N PRO A 33 -5.57 36.43 -9.33
CA PRO A 33 -4.84 36.96 -10.47
C PRO A 33 -5.63 38.08 -11.18
N GLY A 34 -4.89 38.97 -11.84
CA GLY A 34 -5.42 40.10 -12.59
C GLY A 34 -4.33 41.11 -12.94
N THR A 35 -4.56 41.96 -13.93
CA THR A 35 -3.67 43.06 -14.30
C THR A 35 -3.95 44.29 -13.43
N TRP A 36 -2.93 45.08 -13.07
CA TRP A 36 -3.17 46.26 -12.23
C TRP A 36 -3.78 47.43 -13.03
N GLU A 37 -3.55 47.50 -14.34
CA GLU A 37 -4.07 48.54 -15.23
C GLU A 37 -5.59 48.52 -15.30
N SER A 38 -6.18 47.32 -15.44
CA SER A 38 -7.63 47.12 -15.54
C SER A 38 -8.34 47.31 -14.19
N GLN A 39 -7.68 46.94 -13.10
CA GLN A 39 -8.27 46.93 -11.76
C GLN A 39 -8.16 48.26 -11.03
N ALA A 40 -7.08 49.02 -11.23
CA ALA A 40 -6.84 50.28 -10.52
C ALA A 40 -7.67 51.47 -11.06
N LYS A 41 -8.77 51.22 -11.80
CA LYS A 41 -9.67 52.23 -12.37
C LYS A 41 -8.93 53.34 -13.13
N GLY A 42 -7.91 52.98 -13.91
CA GLY A 42 -7.10 53.91 -14.69
C GLY A 42 -5.84 54.46 -13.98
N LYS A 43 -5.68 54.31 -12.66
CA LYS A 43 -4.57 54.93 -11.89
C LYS A 43 -3.15 54.51 -12.32
N PHE A 44 -2.99 53.29 -12.87
CA PHE A 44 -1.67 52.72 -13.21
C PHE A 44 -1.55 52.33 -14.69
N VAL A 45 -2.35 52.94 -15.57
CA VAL A 45 -2.28 52.72 -17.02
C VAL A 45 -0.90 53.17 -17.53
N LYS A 46 -0.11 52.21 -18.06
CA LYS A 46 1.29 52.38 -18.50
C LYS A 46 2.32 52.59 -17.37
N TYR A 47 2.16 51.91 -16.23
CA TYR A 47 3.15 51.95 -15.15
C TYR A 47 4.40 51.09 -15.46
N ASP A 48 5.53 51.74 -15.77
CA ASP A 48 6.85 51.13 -15.85
C ASP A 48 7.65 51.47 -14.57
N GLY A 49 8.12 50.46 -13.83
CA GLY A 49 8.81 50.65 -12.55
C GLY A 49 8.68 49.48 -11.56
N TYR A 50 9.15 49.72 -10.34
CA TYR A 50 9.06 48.78 -9.22
C TYR A 50 7.70 48.82 -8.55
N ALA A 51 7.18 47.68 -8.13
CA ALA A 51 5.98 47.64 -7.31
C ALA A 51 6.01 46.47 -6.33
N TRP A 52 5.12 46.50 -5.35
CA TRP A 52 5.00 45.47 -4.33
C TRP A 52 3.55 45.02 -4.19
N TYR A 53 3.38 43.71 -4.13
CA TYR A 53 2.16 43.05 -3.69
C TYR A 53 2.37 42.46 -2.31
N ARG A 54 1.39 42.58 -1.42
CA ARG A 54 1.45 41.98 -0.07
C ARG A 54 0.12 41.35 0.33
N CYS A 55 0.20 40.22 0.99
CA CYS A 55 -0.94 39.57 1.64
C CYS A 55 -0.49 38.84 2.91
N TYR A 56 -1.46 38.34 3.66
CA TYR A 56 -1.23 37.63 4.92
C TYR A 56 -1.92 36.27 4.92
N VAL A 57 -1.25 35.24 5.43
CA VAL A 57 -1.82 33.89 5.50
C VAL A 57 -1.74 33.32 6.92
N LYS A 58 -2.89 32.89 7.44
CA LYS A 58 -2.94 32.18 8.72
C LYS A 58 -2.88 30.67 8.47
N VAL A 59 -1.76 30.07 8.82
CA VAL A 59 -1.53 28.64 8.65
C VAL A 59 -2.24 27.86 9.77
N PRO A 60 -3.01 26.79 9.47
CA PRO A 60 -3.72 26.01 10.49
C PRO A 60 -2.78 25.25 11.45
N ASP A 61 -3.13 25.22 12.74
CA ASP A 61 -2.29 24.68 13.84
C ASP A 61 -1.75 23.25 13.66
N LYS A 62 -2.36 22.43 12.81
CA LYS A 62 -2.01 21.02 12.55
C LYS A 62 -1.97 20.79 11.03
N TRP A 63 -1.02 21.44 10.36
CA TRP A 63 -0.78 21.34 8.91
C TRP A 63 -0.49 19.90 8.42
N THR A 64 -0.28 18.95 9.34
CA THR A 64 -0.01 17.53 9.07
C THR A 64 -1.01 16.58 9.75
N VAL A 65 -2.15 16.29 9.11
CA VAL A 65 -2.96 15.12 9.51
C VAL A 65 -3.43 14.28 8.31
N TYR A 66 -2.70 13.19 8.07
CA TYR A 66 -3.29 11.95 7.58
C TYR A 66 -3.40 10.97 8.73
N LYS A 67 -4.64 10.73 9.16
CA LYS A 67 -5.10 9.83 10.23
C LYS A 67 -4.79 10.25 11.68
N ASN A 68 -5.84 10.22 12.50
CA ASN A 68 -5.72 10.09 13.95
C ASN A 68 -5.51 8.60 14.29
N ASP A 69 -4.27 8.15 14.37
CA ASP A 69 -3.92 6.89 15.05
C ASP A 69 -3.24 7.20 16.39
N PRO A 70 -3.89 6.92 17.54
CA PRO A 70 -3.31 7.16 18.87
C PRO A 70 -1.95 6.47 19.10
N LYS A 71 -1.59 5.45 18.30
CA LYS A 71 -0.35 4.69 18.45
C LYS A 71 0.87 5.25 17.71
N HIS A 72 0.69 6.30 16.89
CA HIS A 72 1.74 6.74 15.95
C HIS A 72 2.04 8.25 15.98
N VAL A 73 1.59 8.96 17.03
CA VAL A 73 1.80 10.41 17.24
C VAL A 73 3.28 10.83 17.16
N GLY A 74 4.22 9.94 17.47
CA GLY A 74 5.67 10.18 17.37
C GLY A 74 6.30 10.02 15.96
N SER A 75 5.52 9.79 14.90
CA SER A 75 6.05 9.60 13.53
C SER A 75 5.35 10.40 12.42
N SER A 76 4.30 11.15 12.76
CA SER A 76 3.75 12.17 11.86
C SER A 76 4.75 13.32 11.75
N ARG A 77 5.18 13.63 10.52
CA ARG A 77 5.95 14.85 10.22
C ARG A 77 5.25 16.06 10.82
N ASP A 78 6.00 17.02 11.32
CA ASP A 78 5.50 18.34 11.70
C ASP A 78 5.89 19.34 10.60
N LEU A 79 4.91 19.95 9.93
CA LEU A 79 5.15 20.97 8.89
C LEU A 79 5.32 22.40 9.47
N TRP A 80 5.30 22.59 10.79
CA TRP A 80 5.84 23.82 11.39
C TRP A 80 7.37 23.80 11.44
N SER A 81 7.95 22.61 11.70
CA SER A 81 9.40 22.37 11.69
C SER A 81 9.95 21.79 10.38
N GLN A 82 9.13 21.65 9.34
CA GLN A 82 9.55 21.21 7.99
C GLN A 82 9.06 22.16 6.90
N SER A 83 9.77 22.18 5.76
CA SER A 83 9.52 23.15 4.69
C SER A 83 8.24 22.89 3.90
N VAL A 84 7.53 23.97 3.58
CA VAL A 84 6.44 24.01 2.58
C VAL A 84 6.90 24.71 1.30
N SER A 85 6.04 24.85 0.29
CA SER A 85 6.38 25.48 -0.98
C SER A 85 5.37 26.55 -1.41
N LEU A 86 5.84 27.70 -1.86
CA LEU A 86 5.03 28.76 -2.46
C LEU A 86 5.22 28.74 -4.00
N MET A 87 4.15 28.43 -4.73
CA MET A 87 4.10 28.47 -6.20
C MET A 87 3.78 29.88 -6.69
N THR A 88 4.44 30.31 -7.78
CA THR A 88 4.06 31.48 -8.58
C THR A 88 4.21 31.15 -10.08
N LYS A 89 3.37 31.73 -10.94
CA LYS A 89 3.44 31.57 -12.40
C LYS A 89 2.81 32.78 -13.12
N ASN A 90 3.46 33.26 -14.18
CA ASN A 90 3.02 34.40 -15.01
C ASN A 90 2.75 35.69 -14.20
N ILE A 91 3.64 36.03 -13.27
CA ILE A 91 3.72 37.38 -12.71
C ILE A 91 4.43 38.26 -13.74
N SER A 92 4.06 39.55 -13.85
CA SER A 92 4.67 40.44 -14.84
C SER A 92 6.18 40.58 -14.65
N ASP A 93 6.87 40.56 -15.78
CA ASP A 93 8.31 40.75 -15.93
C ASP A 93 9.17 40.04 -14.89
N VAL A 94 9.61 40.71 -13.83
CA VAL A 94 10.63 40.21 -12.90
C VAL A 94 10.10 40.29 -11.48
N HIS A 95 10.30 39.24 -10.66
CA HIS A 95 9.80 39.25 -9.29
C HIS A 95 10.71 38.57 -8.25
N GLU A 96 10.65 39.08 -7.02
CA GLU A 96 11.23 38.49 -5.81
C GLU A 96 10.13 38.11 -4.83
N ILE A 97 10.29 36.98 -4.15
CA ILE A 97 9.30 36.42 -3.24
C ILE A 97 9.85 36.50 -1.81
N TYR A 98 9.08 37.08 -0.91
CA TYR A 98 9.39 37.26 0.51
C TYR A 98 8.33 36.58 1.38
N VAL A 99 8.76 36.00 2.50
CA VAL A 99 7.88 35.48 3.55
C VAL A 99 8.40 35.98 4.90
N ASN A 100 7.54 36.66 5.67
CA ASN A 100 7.89 37.29 6.96
C ASN A 100 9.20 38.10 6.88
N GLY A 101 9.30 38.96 5.87
CA GLY A 101 10.46 39.81 5.58
C GLY A 101 11.70 39.11 5.04
N LYS A 102 11.75 37.77 5.00
CA LYS A 102 12.88 37.04 4.41
C LYS A 102 12.62 36.69 2.96
N LYS A 103 13.52 37.10 2.06
CA LYS A 103 13.54 36.68 0.66
C LYS A 103 13.73 35.16 0.55
N ILE A 104 12.88 34.49 -0.23
CA ILE A 104 12.90 33.03 -0.47
C ILE A 104 13.02 32.64 -1.96
N GLY A 105 12.92 33.58 -2.89
CA GLY A 105 13.02 33.29 -4.33
C GLY A 105 13.17 34.54 -5.20
N THR A 106 13.62 34.36 -6.44
CA THR A 106 13.73 35.37 -7.51
C THR A 106 13.38 34.71 -8.84
N VAL A 107 12.77 35.45 -9.76
CA VAL A 107 12.43 35.01 -11.12
C VAL A 107 12.74 36.16 -12.07
N GLY A 108 13.47 35.88 -13.16
CA GLY A 108 14.08 36.92 -13.98
C GLY A 108 15.30 37.57 -13.31
N SER A 109 15.66 38.78 -13.74
CA SER A 109 16.73 39.60 -13.15
C SER A 109 16.36 41.08 -13.21
N PHE A 110 16.59 41.82 -12.12
CA PHE A 110 16.22 43.23 -11.98
C PHE A 110 17.25 44.16 -12.67
N PRO A 111 16.91 45.43 -12.96
CA PRO A 111 17.85 46.41 -13.47
C PRO A 111 19.11 46.57 -12.59
N PRO A 112 20.28 46.93 -13.18
CA PRO A 112 20.50 47.23 -14.59
C PRO A 112 20.54 45.97 -15.49
N GLN A 113 20.80 44.79 -14.93
CA GLN A 113 20.87 43.50 -15.66
C GLN A 113 19.48 42.91 -15.93
N TYR A 114 18.58 43.73 -16.46
CA TYR A 114 17.18 43.34 -16.62
C TYR A 114 17.01 42.12 -17.55
N LYS A 115 16.32 41.09 -17.06
CA LYS A 115 15.83 39.95 -17.84
C LYS A 115 14.44 39.58 -17.36
N SER A 116 13.44 39.75 -18.22
CA SER A 116 12.06 39.31 -17.93
C SER A 116 12.03 37.82 -17.61
N GLY A 117 11.38 37.47 -16.51
CA GLY A 117 10.94 36.13 -16.14
C GLY A 117 9.45 35.90 -16.40
N PHE A 118 8.81 36.74 -17.24
CA PHE A 118 7.43 36.54 -17.65
C PHE A 118 7.25 35.16 -18.30
N ASN A 119 6.14 34.49 -18.00
CA ASN A 119 5.88 33.06 -18.26
C ASN A 119 6.73 32.02 -17.47
N GLU A 120 7.70 32.42 -16.66
CA GLU A 120 8.43 31.46 -15.83
C GLU A 120 7.57 30.93 -14.67
N TYR A 121 7.49 29.61 -14.58
CA TYR A 121 7.02 28.91 -13.38
C TYR A 121 8.11 28.95 -12.29
N SER A 122 7.70 29.18 -11.04
CA SER A 122 8.59 29.18 -9.88
C SER A 122 7.92 28.56 -8.66
N ARG A 123 8.68 27.78 -7.89
CA ARG A 123 8.25 27.12 -6.65
C ARG A 123 9.31 27.32 -5.57
N ALA A 124 9.13 28.36 -4.76
CA ALA A 124 10.07 28.70 -3.69
C ALA A 124 9.81 27.84 -2.45
N LYS A 125 10.86 27.21 -1.92
CA LYS A 125 10.80 26.42 -0.67
C LYS A 125 10.82 27.38 0.52
N VAL A 126 9.76 27.39 1.33
CA VAL A 126 9.69 28.20 2.54
C VAL A 126 10.52 27.50 3.63
N PRO A 127 11.56 28.15 4.20
CA PRO A 127 12.37 27.56 5.26
C PRO A 127 11.54 27.17 6.50
N ALA A 128 11.92 26.07 7.16
CA ALA A 128 11.34 25.66 8.43
C ALA A 128 11.46 26.77 9.50
N GLY A 129 10.42 26.96 10.31
CA GLY A 129 10.37 28.00 11.35
C GLY A 129 10.32 29.46 10.85
N LEU A 130 10.34 29.71 9.53
CA LEU A 130 10.10 31.05 8.99
C LEU A 130 8.64 31.46 9.17
N LEU A 131 7.71 30.53 8.94
CA LEU A 131 6.29 30.69 9.26
C LEU A 131 6.08 30.55 10.78
N LYS A 132 5.33 31.50 11.36
CA LYS A 132 5.03 31.56 12.80
C LYS A 132 3.63 31.03 13.08
N LYS A 133 3.53 30.19 14.12
CA LYS A 133 2.30 29.51 14.52
C LYS A 133 1.37 30.46 15.27
N GLY A 134 0.11 30.51 14.87
CA GLY A 134 -0.90 31.43 15.42
C GLY A 134 -0.92 32.82 14.76
N HIS A 135 0.19 33.23 14.12
CA HIS A 135 0.33 34.53 13.45
C HIS A 135 -0.22 34.51 12.02
N TYR A 136 -0.54 35.70 11.52
CA TYR A 136 -0.76 36.02 10.11
C TYR A 136 0.58 36.25 9.44
N ASN A 137 0.98 35.31 8.58
CA ASN A 137 2.30 35.30 7.97
C ASN A 137 2.28 36.18 6.71
N CYS A 138 3.13 37.20 6.68
CA CYS A 138 3.27 38.09 5.53
C CYS A 138 3.88 37.33 4.34
N ILE A 139 3.25 37.42 3.18
CA ILE A 139 3.80 37.06 1.88
C ILE A 139 3.85 38.35 1.08
N ALA A 140 5.04 38.74 0.64
CA ALA A 140 5.24 39.92 -0.19
C ALA A 140 5.95 39.53 -1.49
N ILE A 141 5.53 40.11 -2.60
CA ILE A 141 6.11 39.90 -3.92
C ILE A 141 6.48 41.28 -4.49
N ARG A 142 7.78 41.55 -4.53
CA ARG A 142 8.36 42.69 -5.23
C ARG A 142 8.41 42.37 -6.70
N VAL A 143 8.01 43.29 -7.56
CA VAL A 143 8.07 43.16 -9.01
C VAL A 143 8.74 44.36 -9.65
N TYR A 144 9.27 44.19 -10.85
CA TYR A 144 9.69 45.30 -11.72
C TYR A 144 9.11 45.08 -13.12
N ASN A 145 8.28 46.02 -13.56
CA ASN A 145 7.65 46.06 -14.88
C ASN A 145 8.46 47.00 -15.77
N LYS A 146 9.00 46.53 -16.89
CA LYS A 146 9.82 47.36 -17.79
C LYS A 146 9.03 47.95 -18.94
N LYS A 147 8.10 47.18 -19.51
CA LYS A 147 7.17 47.60 -20.58
C LYS A 147 5.94 46.69 -20.63
N GLY A 148 4.75 47.29 -20.61
CA GLY A 148 3.47 46.62 -20.90
C GLY A 148 2.57 46.45 -19.67
N GLU A 149 1.46 45.72 -19.80
CA GLU A 149 0.55 45.49 -18.68
C GLU A 149 1.23 44.70 -17.55
N GLY A 150 1.03 45.11 -16.30
CA GLY A 150 1.61 44.46 -15.13
C GLY A 150 0.66 43.55 -14.35
N GLY A 151 1.10 43.10 -13.18
CA GLY A 151 0.35 42.21 -12.29
C GLY A 151 0.42 40.71 -12.58
N PHE A 152 -0.61 39.95 -12.19
CA PHE A 152 -0.62 38.48 -12.20
C PHE A 152 -1.47 37.95 -13.35
N LYS A 153 -0.86 37.55 -14.46
CA LYS A 153 -1.57 37.12 -15.69
C LYS A 153 -1.81 35.60 -15.78
N GLY A 154 -1.59 34.86 -14.69
CA GLY A 154 -1.70 33.40 -14.65
C GLY A 154 -2.57 32.88 -13.50
N LYS A 155 -2.08 31.83 -12.83
CA LYS A 155 -2.68 31.35 -11.57
C LYS A 155 -2.24 32.25 -10.42
N ALA A 156 -3.13 32.49 -9.45
CA ALA A 156 -2.72 33.08 -8.18
C ALA A 156 -1.61 32.26 -7.49
N PRO A 157 -0.78 32.88 -6.63
CA PRO A 157 0.19 32.14 -5.83
C PRO A 157 -0.45 31.05 -4.97
N ILE A 158 0.24 29.92 -4.77
CA ILE A 158 -0.29 28.79 -3.99
C ILE A 158 0.71 28.36 -2.92
N LEU A 159 0.31 28.45 -1.65
CA LEU A 159 1.07 27.92 -0.51
C LEU A 159 0.70 26.45 -0.28
N MET A 160 1.58 25.53 -0.69
CA MET A 160 1.33 24.08 -0.74
C MET A 160 2.00 23.32 0.41
N GLY A 161 1.20 22.53 1.14
CA GLY A 161 1.65 21.47 2.05
C GLY A 161 1.51 20.07 1.45
N TYR A 162 1.60 19.04 2.30
CA TYR A 162 1.51 17.63 1.89
C TYR A 162 0.05 17.12 1.77
N TYR A 163 -0.92 17.71 2.47
CA TYR A 163 -2.33 17.29 2.35
C TYR A 163 -3.27 18.41 1.90
N THR A 164 -2.85 19.67 2.04
CA THR A 164 -3.63 20.84 1.66
C THR A 164 -2.78 21.94 1.06
N GLU A 165 -3.45 22.82 0.32
CA GLU A 165 -2.89 24.03 -0.26
C GLU A 165 -3.83 25.22 0.00
N CYS A 166 -3.25 26.40 0.22
CA CYS A 166 -3.96 27.68 0.22
C CYS A 166 -3.69 28.37 -1.11
N VAL A 167 -4.75 28.61 -1.89
CA VAL A 167 -4.69 29.38 -3.14
C VAL A 167 -4.91 30.84 -2.75
N LEU A 168 -3.90 31.68 -2.94
CA LEU A 168 -3.89 33.09 -2.53
C LEU A 168 -4.58 33.97 -3.59
N ALA A 169 -5.77 33.52 -4.03
CA ALA A 169 -6.60 34.20 -5.02
C ALA A 169 -7.67 35.05 -4.33
N GLY A 170 -7.66 36.35 -4.60
CA GLY A 170 -8.40 37.36 -3.84
C GLY A 170 -7.60 38.66 -3.78
N ASP A 171 -7.99 39.58 -2.91
CA ASP A 171 -7.37 40.89 -2.84
C ASP A 171 -5.99 40.85 -2.16
N TRP A 172 -5.05 41.61 -2.72
CA TRP A 172 -3.72 41.86 -2.17
C TRP A 172 -3.52 43.37 -2.05
N GLU A 173 -2.79 43.80 -1.03
CA GLU A 173 -2.29 45.18 -0.92
C GLU A 173 -1.28 45.44 -2.05
N PHE A 174 -1.45 46.53 -2.79
CA PHE A 174 -0.55 46.94 -3.86
C PHE A 174 0.06 48.33 -3.62
N PHE A 175 1.38 48.42 -3.80
CA PHE A 175 2.18 49.64 -3.62
C PHE A 175 3.06 49.89 -4.85
N THR A 176 3.17 51.15 -5.27
CA THR A 176 4.09 51.58 -6.33
C THR A 176 5.38 52.15 -5.75
N GLY A 177 6.52 51.87 -6.39
CA GLY A 177 7.85 52.21 -5.89
C GLY A 177 8.60 51.00 -5.32
N ASP A 178 9.83 51.25 -4.84
CA ASP A 178 10.78 50.20 -4.44
C ASP A 178 11.13 50.23 -2.94
N ASP A 179 10.12 50.14 -2.08
CA ASP A 179 10.33 50.14 -0.63
C ASP A 179 10.46 48.72 -0.06
N ALA A 180 11.69 48.33 0.29
CA ALA A 180 11.99 47.05 0.92
C ALA A 180 11.34 46.86 2.30
N GLN A 181 10.91 47.93 2.98
CA GLN A 181 10.21 47.83 4.28
C GLN A 181 8.82 47.23 4.15
N LEU A 182 8.24 47.17 2.94
CA LEU A 182 6.95 46.53 2.69
C LEU A 182 6.99 45.00 2.93
N ALA A 183 8.17 44.38 2.84
CA ALA A 183 8.41 42.99 3.24
C ALA A 183 8.45 42.86 4.79
N ILE A 184 7.30 43.01 5.45
CA ILE A 184 7.22 42.96 6.91
C ILE A 184 7.21 41.53 7.49
N ALA A 185 7.45 41.43 8.80
CA ALA A 185 7.34 40.19 9.57
C ALA A 185 5.87 39.70 9.72
N SER A 186 5.69 38.53 10.33
CA SER A 186 4.36 38.00 10.67
C SER A 186 3.66 38.80 11.77
N LEU A 187 2.36 39.03 11.64
CA LEU A 187 1.53 39.80 12.57
C LEU A 187 0.75 38.88 13.52
N GLU A 188 0.64 39.25 14.80
CA GLU A 188 -0.18 38.50 15.78
C GLU A 188 -1.68 38.73 15.58
N LYS A 189 -2.06 39.97 15.29
CA LYS A 189 -3.44 40.39 15.03
C LYS A 189 -3.80 40.19 13.55
N LYS A 190 -5.09 39.97 13.29
CA LYS A 190 -5.63 39.85 11.93
C LYS A 190 -5.57 41.21 11.23
N PRO A 191 -4.98 41.33 10.04
CA PRO A 191 -5.16 42.49 9.18
C PRO A 191 -6.59 42.53 8.62
N ASP A 192 -7.15 43.72 8.46
CA ASP A 192 -8.54 43.89 8.02
C ASP A 192 -8.75 43.43 6.56
N GLU A 193 -7.71 43.54 5.74
CA GLU A 193 -7.73 43.22 4.31
C GLU A 193 -6.61 42.20 3.93
N ALA A 194 -6.57 41.81 2.65
CA ALA A 194 -5.55 40.95 2.04
C ALA A 194 -5.18 39.66 2.84
N THR A 195 -6.16 39.05 3.52
CA THR A 195 -5.93 37.95 4.47
C THR A 195 -6.56 36.63 4.01
N PHE A 196 -5.74 35.57 4.00
CA PHE A 196 -6.06 34.22 3.54
C PHE A 196 -6.02 33.20 4.68
N GLU A 197 -7.12 32.47 4.90
CA GLU A 197 -7.23 31.45 5.95
C GLU A 197 -7.80 30.11 5.42
N GLU A 198 -8.21 30.04 4.15
CA GLU A 198 -8.80 28.84 3.54
C GLU A 198 -7.75 27.89 2.95
N PHE A 199 -7.81 26.61 3.33
CA PHE A 199 -6.93 25.55 2.83
C PHE A 199 -7.75 24.39 2.26
N THR A 200 -7.49 24.00 1.01
CA THR A 200 -8.23 22.97 0.26
C THR A 200 -7.37 21.76 -0.11
N LEU A 201 -7.96 20.70 -0.70
CA LEU A 201 -7.20 19.47 -1.06
C LEU A 201 -6.11 19.81 -2.04
N ALA A 202 -4.88 19.44 -1.74
CA ALA A 202 -3.75 19.73 -2.59
C ALA A 202 -3.88 18.98 -3.93
N ARG A 203 -4.43 19.64 -4.95
CA ARG A 203 -4.61 19.11 -6.32
C ARG A 203 -3.40 19.38 -7.19
N SER A 204 -2.64 20.44 -6.87
CA SER A 204 -1.32 20.72 -7.44
C SER A 204 -0.27 19.62 -7.14
N GLN A 205 -0.67 18.53 -6.47
CA GLN A 205 0.12 17.32 -6.28
C GLN A 205 -0.08 16.25 -7.36
N LEU A 206 -1.18 16.34 -8.11
CA LEU A 206 -1.49 15.44 -9.23
C LEU A 206 -0.87 15.95 -10.54
N ASP A 207 -0.69 17.26 -10.65
CA ASP A 207 0.01 17.91 -11.75
C ASP A 207 1.52 17.58 -11.69
N ARG A 208 2.10 17.25 -12.85
CA ARG A 208 3.55 17.11 -13.01
C ARG A 208 4.19 18.51 -12.88
N PRO A 209 5.27 18.67 -12.09
CA PRO A 209 6.00 19.93 -12.01
C PRO A 209 6.62 20.30 -13.37
N GLU A 210 6.38 21.53 -13.85
CA GLU A 210 6.88 22.04 -15.14
C GLU A 210 8.40 22.27 -15.14
N LYS A 211 8.96 22.69 -14.00
CA LYS A 211 10.40 22.75 -13.75
C LYS A 211 10.76 21.81 -12.60
N LEU A 212 11.88 21.10 -12.75
CA LEU A 212 12.47 20.31 -11.67
C LEU A 212 13.42 21.17 -10.83
N ASN A 213 13.60 20.77 -9.58
CA ASN A 213 14.56 21.29 -8.63
C ASN A 213 15.50 20.14 -8.27
N HIS A 214 16.66 20.15 -8.92
CA HIS A 214 17.74 19.17 -8.80
C HIS A 214 18.47 19.22 -7.44
N GLY A 215 18.14 20.20 -6.58
CA GLY A 215 18.78 20.38 -5.29
C GLY A 215 20.23 20.88 -5.40
N LYS A 216 20.95 20.81 -4.27
CA LYS A 216 22.38 21.16 -4.22
C LYS A 216 23.23 19.98 -4.70
N ARG A 217 23.84 20.12 -5.88
CA ARG A 217 24.89 19.24 -6.38
C ARG A 217 26.26 19.67 -5.85
N LEU A 218 27.10 18.73 -5.42
CA LEU A 218 28.56 18.90 -5.32
C LEU A 218 29.22 18.30 -6.57
N LYS A 219 30.42 18.75 -6.95
CA LYS A 219 31.16 18.07 -8.02
C LYS A 219 31.47 16.62 -7.61
N PRO A 220 31.64 15.69 -8.56
CA PRO A 220 31.91 14.29 -8.22
C PRO A 220 33.08 14.08 -7.27
N ALA A 221 34.19 14.80 -7.45
CA ALA A 221 35.36 14.77 -6.55
C ALA A 221 35.07 15.37 -5.15
N ASP A 222 34.34 16.49 -5.07
CA ASP A 222 33.95 17.13 -3.81
C ASP A 222 33.07 16.19 -2.96
N SER A 223 32.18 15.45 -3.62
CA SER A 223 31.33 14.44 -2.98
C SER A 223 32.13 13.21 -2.54
N LEU A 224 33.02 12.70 -3.40
CA LEU A 224 33.91 11.58 -3.07
C LEU A 224 34.75 11.87 -1.81
N SER A 225 35.31 13.08 -1.68
CA SER A 225 36.10 13.47 -0.50
C SER A 225 35.31 13.49 0.83
N LYS A 226 33.97 13.47 0.75
CA LYS A 226 33.06 13.42 1.91
C LYS A 226 32.62 12.02 2.28
N ILE A 227 32.87 11.02 1.43
CA ILE A 227 32.56 9.64 1.73
C ILE A 227 33.64 9.06 2.64
N LYS A 228 33.22 8.49 3.77
CA LYS A 228 34.10 7.79 4.72
C LYS A 228 33.89 6.29 4.59
N VAL A 229 34.98 5.54 4.47
CA VAL A 229 34.99 4.07 4.54
C VAL A 229 35.69 3.60 5.82
N ASP A 230 35.71 2.30 6.09
CA ASP A 230 36.54 1.72 7.16
C ASP A 230 38.04 1.74 6.78
N ASP A 231 38.93 1.69 7.77
CA ASP A 231 40.38 1.91 7.57
C ASP A 231 41.09 0.86 6.70
N ASP A 232 40.51 -0.33 6.51
CA ASP A 232 40.99 -1.39 5.61
C ASP A 232 40.52 -1.22 4.16
N LEU A 233 39.68 -0.21 3.87
CA LEU A 233 39.02 -0.01 2.58
C LEU A 233 39.41 1.29 1.88
N THR A 234 39.17 1.33 0.58
CA THR A 234 39.12 2.56 -0.22
C THR A 234 37.91 2.51 -1.15
N ILE A 235 37.50 3.66 -1.65
CA ILE A 235 36.38 3.80 -2.58
C ILE A 235 36.81 4.58 -3.82
N ASP A 236 36.68 3.97 -4.98
CA ASP A 236 36.92 4.61 -6.27
C ASP A 236 35.60 5.16 -6.82
N GLN A 237 35.65 6.30 -7.49
CA GLN A 237 34.54 6.82 -8.29
C GLN A 237 34.77 6.43 -9.75
N ILE A 238 33.87 5.62 -10.32
CA ILE A 238 34.12 4.89 -11.57
C ILE A 238 33.17 5.29 -12.71
N LEU A 239 31.98 5.81 -12.40
CA LEU A 239 31.06 6.43 -13.35
C LEU A 239 30.40 7.63 -12.66
N THR A 240 30.23 8.72 -13.40
CA THR A 240 29.58 9.95 -12.92
C THR A 240 28.65 10.52 -13.99
N GLU A 241 27.85 11.51 -13.61
CA GLU A 241 27.13 12.33 -14.56
C GLU A 241 28.12 13.04 -15.54
N PRO A 242 27.79 13.18 -16.85
CA PRO A 242 26.55 12.78 -17.54
C PRO A 242 26.57 11.34 -18.10
N THR A 243 27.67 10.58 -17.94
CA THR A 243 27.78 9.19 -18.43
C THR A 243 26.69 8.29 -17.82
N VAL A 244 26.43 8.47 -16.52
CA VAL A 244 25.37 7.76 -15.80
C VAL A 244 24.46 8.76 -15.07
N ALA A 245 23.16 8.47 -15.05
CA ALA A 245 22.16 9.18 -14.27
C ALA A 245 21.18 8.19 -13.64
N GLN A 246 20.75 8.43 -12.40
CA GLN A 246 19.88 7.57 -11.58
C GLN A 246 20.10 6.03 -11.79
N PRO A 247 21.31 5.50 -11.48
CA PRO A 247 21.61 4.08 -11.63
C PRO A 247 20.76 3.22 -10.67
N LEU A 248 19.73 2.56 -11.20
CA LEU A 248 18.76 1.76 -10.41
C LEU A 248 19.12 0.28 -10.34
N SER A 249 19.76 -0.26 -11.37
CA SER A 249 20.17 -1.66 -11.39
C SER A 249 21.52 -1.83 -12.08
N ILE A 250 22.38 -2.63 -11.45
CA ILE A 250 23.71 -2.96 -11.94
C ILE A 250 23.82 -4.47 -12.15
N SER A 251 24.39 -4.87 -13.28
CA SER A 251 24.81 -6.25 -13.55
C SER A 251 26.12 -6.25 -14.34
N PHE A 252 26.75 -7.42 -14.46
CA PHE A 252 27.99 -7.62 -15.21
C PHE A 252 27.83 -8.81 -16.15
N ASP A 253 28.32 -8.67 -17.39
CA ASP A 253 28.27 -9.73 -18.40
C ASP A 253 29.53 -10.61 -18.41
N GLU A 254 29.52 -11.65 -19.24
CA GLU A 254 30.62 -12.61 -19.37
C GLU A 254 31.95 -12.06 -19.90
N ARG A 255 32.00 -10.78 -20.29
CA ARG A 255 33.22 -10.02 -20.64
C ARG A 255 33.68 -9.10 -19.51
N GLY A 256 33.04 -9.19 -18.33
CA GLY A 256 33.31 -8.36 -17.17
C GLY A 256 32.78 -6.92 -17.28
N ARG A 257 32.00 -6.59 -18.31
CA ARG A 257 31.51 -5.22 -18.57
C ARG A 257 30.31 -4.90 -17.69
N MET A 258 30.22 -3.67 -17.23
CA MET A 258 29.12 -3.21 -16.38
C MET A 258 27.91 -2.80 -17.23
N TRP A 259 26.75 -3.35 -16.92
CA TRP A 259 25.46 -2.97 -17.48
C TRP A 259 24.66 -2.18 -16.43
N VAL A 260 24.21 -0.98 -16.79
CA VAL A 260 23.51 -0.05 -15.90
C VAL A 260 22.15 0.33 -16.46
N VAL A 261 21.11 0.21 -15.64
CA VAL A 261 19.79 0.80 -15.90
C VAL A 261 19.74 2.21 -15.31
N GLN A 262 19.50 3.20 -16.17
CA GLN A 262 19.40 4.62 -15.82
C GLN A 262 17.92 5.04 -15.77
N TYR A 263 17.40 5.34 -14.57
CA TYR A 263 15.95 5.46 -14.28
C TYR A 263 15.37 6.88 -14.44
N ARG A 264 15.85 7.61 -15.44
CA ARG A 264 15.67 9.06 -15.66
C ARG A 264 14.21 9.50 -15.93
N GLN A 265 13.31 8.57 -16.24
CA GLN A 265 11.87 8.81 -16.42
C GLN A 265 11.12 8.98 -15.07
N TYR A 266 11.71 8.50 -13.99
CA TYR A 266 11.10 8.48 -12.66
C TYR A 266 10.70 9.89 -12.16
N PRO A 267 9.54 10.03 -11.48
CA PRO A 267 8.53 9.02 -11.12
C PRO A 267 7.29 9.00 -12.01
N TYR A 268 7.28 9.71 -13.13
CA TYR A 268 6.08 9.93 -13.93
C TYR A 268 6.15 9.10 -15.22
N PRO A 269 5.36 8.02 -15.39
CA PRO A 269 5.39 7.23 -16.61
C PRO A 269 5.11 8.07 -17.86
N ALA A 270 5.89 7.88 -18.92
CA ALA A 270 5.76 8.65 -20.16
C ALA A 270 4.39 8.39 -20.82
N GLY A 271 3.82 9.44 -21.42
CA GLY A 271 2.53 9.40 -22.11
C GLY A 271 1.28 9.28 -21.22
N MET A 272 1.42 9.09 -19.91
CA MET A 272 0.32 8.81 -18.98
C MET A 272 0.05 9.99 -18.02
N LYS A 273 -1.22 10.26 -17.71
CA LYS A 273 -1.67 11.31 -16.80
C LYS A 273 -2.33 10.72 -15.56
N ILE A 274 -1.91 11.16 -14.37
CA ILE A 274 -2.57 10.81 -13.10
C ILE A 274 -3.94 11.51 -13.06
N LEU A 275 -5.02 10.72 -13.05
CA LEU A 275 -6.39 11.21 -12.92
C LEU A 275 -6.81 11.36 -11.45
N SER A 276 -6.31 10.48 -10.58
CA SER A 276 -6.59 10.47 -9.14
C SER A 276 -5.58 9.56 -8.41
N ARG A 277 -5.68 9.50 -7.08
CA ARG A 277 -5.11 8.42 -6.28
C ARG A 277 -6.21 7.70 -5.51
N ASP A 278 -6.08 6.38 -5.36
CA ASP A 278 -7.07 5.58 -4.63
C ASP A 278 -6.94 5.74 -3.09
N LYS A 279 -7.77 5.01 -2.33
CA LYS A 279 -7.74 4.93 -0.85
C LYS A 279 -6.38 4.51 -0.25
N TYR A 280 -5.48 4.01 -1.08
CA TYR A 280 -4.16 3.49 -0.74
C TYR A 280 -3.01 4.37 -1.30
N TYR A 281 -3.35 5.54 -1.84
CA TYR A 281 -2.44 6.50 -2.48
C TYR A 281 -1.82 6.01 -3.81
N ARG A 282 -2.36 4.95 -4.40
CA ARG A 282 -1.96 4.42 -5.71
C ARG A 282 -2.47 5.31 -6.83
N ALA A 283 -1.62 5.67 -7.79
CA ALA A 283 -2.02 6.47 -8.95
C ALA A 283 -2.98 5.69 -9.86
N VAL A 284 -4.06 6.36 -10.26
CA VAL A 284 -4.96 5.91 -11.33
C VAL A 284 -4.66 6.76 -12.55
N TYR A 285 -4.20 6.13 -13.63
CA TYR A 285 -3.86 6.79 -14.88
C TYR A 285 -5.02 6.82 -15.87
N ASP A 286 -4.93 7.68 -16.88
CA ASP A 286 -5.89 7.78 -18.00
C ASP A 286 -5.87 6.56 -18.92
N LYS A 287 -4.70 5.93 -19.07
CA LYS A 287 -4.44 4.77 -19.92
C LYS A 287 -3.20 4.01 -19.44
N ILE A 288 -2.85 2.95 -20.14
CA ILE A 288 -1.65 2.14 -19.96
C ILE A 288 -0.79 2.31 -21.22
N SER A 289 0.54 2.28 -21.12
CA SER A 289 1.40 2.25 -22.32
C SER A 289 1.06 1.02 -23.17
N PRO A 290 0.86 1.16 -24.49
CA PRO A 290 0.75 0.01 -25.38
C PRO A 290 2.07 -0.78 -25.43
N PRO A 291 2.04 -2.04 -25.93
CA PRO A 291 3.24 -2.86 -26.07
C PRO A 291 4.14 -2.34 -27.19
N PRO A 292 5.44 -2.69 -27.17
CA PRO A 292 6.35 -2.41 -28.27
C PRO A 292 5.90 -2.98 -29.62
N PRO A 293 6.30 -2.35 -30.75
CA PRO A 293 7.14 -1.14 -30.85
C PRO A 293 6.42 0.19 -30.60
N ASN A 294 5.12 0.15 -30.27
CA ASN A 294 4.28 1.34 -30.17
C ASN A 294 4.29 2.02 -28.79
N GLN A 295 5.16 1.59 -27.86
CA GLN A 295 5.14 2.08 -26.47
C GLN A 295 5.38 3.60 -26.37
N PHE A 296 4.86 4.22 -25.31
CA PHE A 296 5.22 5.61 -25.03
C PHE A 296 6.70 5.70 -24.66
N LYS A 297 7.50 6.31 -25.55
CA LYS A 297 8.93 6.53 -25.32
C LYS A 297 9.16 7.40 -24.09
N GLY A 298 9.98 6.91 -23.17
CA GLY A 298 10.43 7.67 -21.99
C GLY A 298 11.89 8.10 -22.11
N HIS A 299 12.51 8.39 -20.96
CA HIS A 299 13.90 8.83 -20.84
C HIS A 299 14.83 7.77 -20.22
N ASP A 300 14.31 6.60 -19.87
CA ASP A 300 15.14 5.53 -19.31
C ASP A 300 15.97 4.85 -20.39
N ARG A 301 17.17 4.40 -20.02
CA ARG A 301 18.10 3.71 -20.92
C ARG A 301 18.92 2.63 -20.22
N ILE A 302 19.46 1.72 -21.03
CA ILE A 302 20.39 0.67 -20.62
C ILE A 302 21.74 0.98 -21.26
N THR A 303 22.78 1.15 -20.43
CA THR A 303 24.15 1.45 -20.89
C THR A 303 25.14 0.36 -20.50
N ILE A 304 26.19 0.21 -21.29
CA ILE A 304 27.29 -0.74 -21.13
C ILE A 304 28.57 0.06 -20.94
N HIS A 305 29.38 -0.32 -19.97
CA HIS A 305 30.65 0.31 -19.65
C HIS A 305 31.75 -0.76 -19.61
N GLU A 306 32.85 -0.54 -20.32
CA GLU A 306 33.97 -1.46 -20.50
C GLU A 306 35.28 -0.76 -20.06
N ASP A 307 36.08 -1.47 -19.26
CA ASP A 307 37.47 -1.15 -18.92
C ASP A 307 38.33 -1.93 -19.92
N THR A 308 38.93 -1.22 -20.88
CA THR A 308 39.63 -1.83 -22.02
C THR A 308 41.12 -2.07 -21.77
N ASN A 309 41.69 -1.46 -20.72
CA ASN A 309 43.13 -1.50 -20.43
C ASN A 309 43.50 -2.21 -19.11
N GLY A 310 42.53 -2.49 -18.23
CA GLY A 310 42.71 -3.14 -16.94
C GLY A 310 43.17 -2.23 -15.80
N ASP A 311 43.17 -0.91 -15.98
CA ASP A 311 43.55 0.06 -14.94
C ASP A 311 42.48 0.23 -13.85
N GLY A 312 41.26 -0.24 -14.11
CA GLY A 312 40.12 -0.15 -13.20
C GLY A 312 39.18 1.01 -13.46
N THR A 313 39.42 1.81 -14.51
CA THR A 313 38.53 2.85 -15.00
C THR A 313 37.73 2.32 -16.19
N PHE A 314 36.44 2.60 -16.25
CA PHE A 314 35.66 2.30 -17.44
C PHE A 314 35.88 3.42 -18.47
N ASP A 315 36.75 3.21 -19.45
CA ASP A 315 37.09 4.19 -20.50
C ASP A 315 36.09 4.20 -21.66
N LYS A 316 35.36 3.09 -21.87
CA LYS A 316 34.46 2.91 -23.02
C LYS A 316 33.01 2.78 -22.59
N HIS A 317 32.11 3.47 -23.31
CA HIS A 317 30.69 3.55 -22.97
C HIS A 317 29.81 3.37 -24.23
N LYS A 318 28.76 2.57 -24.12
CA LYS A 318 27.76 2.31 -25.19
C LYS A 318 26.35 2.38 -24.61
N THR A 319 25.38 2.85 -25.39
CA THR A 319 23.95 2.66 -25.08
C THR A 319 23.45 1.42 -25.82
N PHE A 320 22.82 0.49 -25.11
CA PHE A 320 22.22 -0.72 -25.70
C PHE A 320 20.81 -0.44 -26.20
N VAL A 321 19.97 0.15 -25.35
CA VAL A 321 18.59 0.56 -25.65
C VAL A 321 18.28 1.87 -24.92
N ASP A 322 17.56 2.77 -25.59
CA ASP A 322 17.06 4.05 -25.08
C ASP A 322 15.55 4.17 -25.34
N GLY A 323 14.89 5.18 -24.79
CA GLY A 323 13.46 5.43 -24.94
C GLY A 323 12.58 4.54 -24.07
N LEU A 324 13.15 3.89 -23.05
CA LEU A 324 12.41 3.04 -22.11
C LEU A 324 11.59 3.89 -21.14
N ASN A 325 10.59 3.25 -20.52
CA ASN A 325 9.58 3.92 -19.71
C ASN A 325 9.32 3.09 -18.44
N ILE A 326 9.89 3.55 -17.33
CA ILE A 326 9.76 2.96 -15.99
C ILE A 326 10.34 1.53 -15.99
N VAL A 327 11.64 1.44 -16.34
CA VAL A 327 12.41 0.17 -16.32
C VAL A 327 13.07 -0.07 -14.96
N GLY A 328 12.79 -1.23 -14.36
CA GLY A 328 13.27 -1.59 -13.02
C GLY A 328 14.60 -2.36 -12.98
N SER A 329 14.97 -3.07 -14.06
CA SER A 329 16.24 -3.83 -14.17
C SER A 329 16.37 -4.51 -15.54
N ALA A 330 17.60 -4.82 -15.95
CA ALA A 330 17.91 -5.62 -17.13
C ALA A 330 19.00 -6.69 -16.82
N ILE A 331 18.99 -7.82 -17.53
CA ILE A 331 20.04 -8.86 -17.43
C ILE A 331 20.23 -9.62 -18.74
N LYS A 332 21.48 -9.94 -19.08
CA LYS A 332 21.85 -10.73 -20.28
C LYS A 332 21.60 -12.23 -20.10
N GLY A 333 21.30 -12.94 -21.18
CA GLY A 333 21.24 -14.40 -21.26
C GLY A 333 20.40 -14.89 -22.44
N ARG A 334 20.58 -16.16 -22.83
CA ARG A 334 19.84 -16.84 -23.91
C ARG A 334 19.87 -16.11 -25.27
N GLY A 335 21.00 -15.48 -25.62
CA GLY A 335 21.18 -14.74 -26.88
C GLY A 335 20.40 -13.42 -26.93
N GLY A 336 20.39 -12.68 -25.82
CA GLY A 336 19.69 -11.41 -25.71
C GLY A 336 19.71 -10.82 -24.30
N VAL A 337 18.87 -9.81 -24.09
CA VAL A 337 18.73 -9.07 -22.83
C VAL A 337 17.27 -9.05 -22.40
N TYR A 338 17.01 -9.52 -21.18
CA TYR A 338 15.69 -9.47 -20.54
C TYR A 338 15.54 -8.14 -19.79
N VAL A 339 14.41 -7.46 -19.95
CA VAL A 339 14.18 -6.10 -19.43
C VAL A 339 12.81 -6.01 -18.74
N LEU A 340 12.78 -5.58 -17.47
CA LEU A 340 11.55 -5.26 -16.76
C LEU A 340 11.14 -3.80 -17.04
N ASN A 341 10.43 -3.56 -18.14
CA ASN A 341 9.90 -2.25 -18.51
C ASN A 341 8.38 -2.26 -18.27
N ALA A 342 7.94 -1.77 -17.10
CA ALA A 342 6.55 -1.91 -16.68
C ALA A 342 5.58 -1.28 -17.73
N PRO A 343 4.43 -1.93 -18.05
CA PRO A 343 3.82 -3.10 -17.41
C PRO A 343 4.32 -4.46 -17.95
N TYR A 344 5.45 -4.50 -18.67
CA TYR A 344 5.92 -5.65 -19.44
C TYR A 344 7.22 -6.29 -18.92
N LEU A 345 7.38 -7.60 -19.14
CA LEU A 345 8.69 -8.23 -19.27
C LEU A 345 9.01 -8.34 -20.77
N LEU A 346 10.12 -7.74 -21.19
CA LEU A 346 10.59 -7.71 -22.57
C LEU A 346 11.85 -8.58 -22.73
N PHE A 347 12.12 -9.02 -23.95
CA PHE A 347 13.37 -9.63 -24.37
C PHE A 347 13.84 -9.00 -25.69
N TYR A 348 15.00 -8.36 -25.66
CA TYR A 348 15.70 -7.86 -26.83
C TYR A 348 16.66 -8.95 -27.33
N PRO A 349 16.48 -9.51 -28.53
CA PRO A 349 17.43 -10.46 -29.10
C PRO A 349 18.76 -9.76 -29.42
N ASP A 350 19.87 -10.44 -29.17
CA ASP A 350 21.25 -10.04 -29.49
C ASP A 350 22.01 -11.35 -29.74
N LYS A 351 21.73 -11.97 -30.90
CA LYS A 351 22.24 -13.31 -31.25
C LYS A 351 23.64 -13.25 -31.83
N ASN A 352 23.97 -12.16 -32.52
CA ASN A 352 25.31 -11.92 -33.06
C ASN A 352 26.30 -11.44 -31.96
N ASN A 353 25.80 -11.03 -30.79
CA ASN A 353 26.57 -10.62 -29.61
C ASN A 353 27.41 -9.34 -29.86
N ASP A 354 26.89 -8.42 -30.70
CA ASP A 354 27.50 -7.12 -31.00
C ASP A 354 27.03 -5.98 -30.08
N ASP A 355 26.14 -6.31 -29.12
CA ASP A 355 25.47 -5.40 -28.20
C ASP A 355 24.54 -4.38 -28.89
N ILE A 356 23.92 -4.74 -30.01
CA ILE A 356 22.83 -4.02 -30.67
C ILE A 356 21.64 -4.99 -30.73
N PRO A 357 20.41 -4.58 -30.39
CA PRO A 357 19.26 -5.44 -30.58
C PRO A 357 19.06 -5.86 -32.04
N ASP A 358 18.92 -7.16 -32.31
CA ASP A 358 18.65 -7.71 -33.66
C ASP A 358 17.31 -7.19 -34.26
N GLY A 359 16.45 -6.57 -33.44
CA GLY A 359 15.15 -6.05 -33.82
C GLY A 359 14.29 -5.64 -32.62
N ASP A 360 12.99 -5.50 -32.85
CA ASP A 360 12.01 -5.14 -31.82
C ASP A 360 11.95 -6.15 -30.66
N PRO A 361 11.70 -5.70 -29.42
CA PRO A 361 11.65 -6.57 -28.26
C PRO A 361 10.41 -7.48 -28.27
N VAL A 362 10.64 -8.75 -27.95
CA VAL A 362 9.56 -9.73 -27.73
C VAL A 362 8.93 -9.46 -26.35
N VAL A 363 7.62 -9.23 -26.31
CA VAL A 363 6.87 -9.19 -25.05
C VAL A 363 6.72 -10.62 -24.53
N LEU A 364 7.21 -10.87 -23.31
CA LEU A 364 7.13 -12.18 -22.65
C LEU A 364 5.96 -12.25 -21.65
N LEU A 365 5.72 -11.15 -20.93
CA LEU A 365 4.63 -11.01 -19.96
C LEU A 365 4.05 -9.60 -20.02
N GLU A 366 2.75 -9.48 -19.75
CA GLU A 366 2.04 -8.21 -19.59
C GLU A 366 1.22 -8.17 -18.29
N GLY A 367 0.93 -6.98 -17.78
CA GLY A 367 0.05 -6.77 -16.62
C GLY A 367 0.77 -6.52 -15.28
N MET A 368 2.04 -6.09 -15.29
CA MET A 368 2.72 -5.60 -14.09
C MET A 368 2.21 -4.21 -13.67
N GLY A 369 2.19 -3.94 -12.37
CA GLY A 369 1.72 -2.67 -11.82
C GLY A 369 2.65 -1.47 -12.05
N MET A 370 2.04 -0.28 -12.07
CA MET A 370 2.69 1.03 -12.29
C MET A 370 2.13 2.13 -11.36
N GLU A 371 1.25 1.78 -10.43
CA GLU A 371 0.50 2.75 -9.63
C GLU A 371 1.35 3.48 -8.57
N ASP A 372 2.57 2.99 -8.34
CA ASP A 372 3.61 3.59 -7.51
C ASP A 372 4.98 3.30 -8.16
N ALA A 373 5.57 4.31 -8.80
CA ALA A 373 6.86 4.22 -9.48
C ALA A 373 8.05 3.91 -8.55
N HIS A 374 7.89 4.05 -7.23
CA HIS A 374 8.90 3.65 -6.23
C HIS A 374 8.76 2.17 -5.82
N SER A 375 7.75 1.46 -6.32
CA SER A 375 7.41 0.09 -5.93
C SER A 375 7.15 -0.85 -7.12
N ILE A 376 7.63 -0.47 -8.31
CA ILE A 376 7.52 -1.24 -9.56
C ILE A 376 8.23 -2.60 -9.48
N CYS A 377 8.00 -3.44 -10.49
CA CYS A 377 8.76 -4.67 -10.66
C CYS A 377 10.25 -4.38 -10.88
N ASN A 378 11.14 -5.06 -10.14
CA ASN A 378 12.57 -4.75 -10.08
C ASN A 378 13.46 -5.97 -9.80
N SER A 379 14.78 -5.73 -9.84
CA SER A 379 15.84 -6.67 -9.44
C SER A 379 15.82 -8.03 -10.15
N LEU A 380 15.72 -8.02 -11.48
CA LEU A 380 15.79 -9.22 -12.31
C LEU A 380 17.13 -9.97 -12.09
N ARG A 381 17.08 -11.24 -11.68
CA ARG A 381 18.27 -12.09 -11.43
C ARG A 381 18.03 -13.51 -11.96
N TRP A 382 19.07 -14.18 -12.42
CA TRP A 382 19.06 -15.62 -12.69
C TRP A 382 19.14 -16.41 -11.37
N GLY A 383 18.24 -17.37 -11.19
CA GLY A 383 18.30 -18.35 -10.11
C GLY A 383 19.19 -19.55 -10.47
N PRO A 384 19.73 -20.30 -9.49
CA PRO A 384 20.53 -21.50 -9.75
C PRO A 384 19.76 -22.65 -10.44
N ASP A 385 18.43 -22.61 -10.44
CA ASP A 385 17.54 -23.49 -11.21
C ASP A 385 17.44 -23.12 -12.69
N GLY A 386 18.01 -22.00 -13.12
CA GLY A 386 17.91 -21.48 -14.49
C GLY A 386 16.63 -20.68 -14.78
N TRP A 387 15.87 -20.31 -13.74
CA TRP A 387 14.71 -19.41 -13.87
C TRP A 387 15.15 -17.93 -13.71
N LEU A 388 14.40 -17.01 -14.32
CA LEU A 388 14.50 -15.58 -14.01
C LEU A 388 13.60 -15.26 -12.81
N TYR A 389 14.14 -14.54 -11.82
CA TYR A 389 13.41 -14.05 -10.64
C TYR A 389 13.28 -12.53 -10.70
N PHE A 390 12.14 -11.99 -10.27
CA PHE A 390 11.93 -10.56 -10.10
C PHE A 390 11.03 -10.25 -8.89
N LEU A 391 11.20 -9.06 -8.31
CA LEU A 391 10.39 -8.58 -7.19
C LEU A 391 9.26 -7.68 -7.71
N GLN A 392 8.19 -7.59 -6.91
CA GLN A 392 7.14 -6.59 -7.00
C GLN A 392 6.99 -5.91 -5.64
N GLY A 393 6.87 -4.59 -5.62
CA GLY A 393 6.60 -3.82 -4.41
C GLY A 393 5.17 -3.99 -3.88
N SER A 394 4.96 -3.53 -2.65
CA SER A 394 3.76 -3.79 -1.85
C SER A 394 2.60 -2.81 -2.06
N THR A 395 2.81 -1.79 -2.87
CA THR A 395 1.87 -0.69 -3.14
C THR A 395 1.41 -0.66 -4.59
N ILE A 396 1.81 -1.64 -5.42
CA ILE A 396 1.25 -1.88 -6.74
C ILE A 396 0.41 -3.16 -6.76
N SER A 397 -0.52 -3.26 -7.70
CA SER A 397 -1.22 -4.49 -8.05
C SER A 397 -0.70 -5.02 -9.38
N SER A 398 -0.76 -6.33 -9.58
CA SER A 398 -0.40 -6.94 -10.86
C SER A 398 -1.41 -8.02 -11.23
N ASN A 399 -1.63 -8.19 -12.53
CA ASN A 399 -2.52 -9.17 -13.13
C ASN A 399 -1.78 -9.84 -14.29
N ILE A 400 -0.69 -10.55 -13.97
CA ILE A 400 0.35 -10.90 -14.93
C ILE A 400 -0.06 -12.13 -15.75
N LYS A 401 0.07 -12.04 -17.08
CA LYS A 401 -0.15 -13.14 -18.02
C LYS A 401 0.82 -13.06 -19.20
N ALA A 402 0.86 -14.12 -20.01
CA ALA A 402 1.48 -14.05 -21.33
C ALA A 402 0.64 -13.15 -22.27
N PRO A 403 1.26 -12.43 -23.23
CA PRO A 403 0.54 -11.64 -24.23
C PRO A 403 -0.49 -12.47 -25.00
N GLY A 404 -1.63 -11.86 -25.30
CA GLY A 404 -2.74 -12.53 -25.99
C GLY A 404 -3.49 -13.59 -25.17
N ALA A 405 -3.01 -13.97 -23.98
CA ALA A 405 -3.71 -14.95 -23.14
C ALA A 405 -5.02 -14.40 -22.57
N LYS A 406 -5.98 -15.30 -22.30
CA LYS A 406 -7.28 -14.97 -21.72
C LYS A 406 -7.10 -14.32 -20.34
N ALA A 407 -7.92 -13.33 -20.01
CA ALA A 407 -7.85 -12.64 -18.71
C ALA A 407 -7.97 -13.60 -17.50
N SER A 408 -8.68 -14.72 -17.66
CA SER A 408 -8.83 -15.76 -16.63
C SER A 408 -7.57 -16.57 -16.31
N THR A 409 -6.51 -16.48 -17.12
CA THR A 409 -5.22 -17.15 -16.85
C THR A 409 -4.20 -16.24 -16.18
N ALA A 410 -4.57 -15.00 -15.87
CA ALA A 410 -3.68 -14.04 -15.24
C ALA A 410 -3.48 -14.34 -13.75
N LEU A 411 -2.24 -14.18 -13.28
CA LEU A 411 -1.89 -14.31 -11.87
C LEU A 411 -2.03 -12.95 -11.19
N TYR A 412 -3.07 -12.81 -10.37
CA TYR A 412 -3.34 -11.60 -9.61
C TYR A 412 -2.56 -11.56 -8.29
N CYS A 413 -1.90 -10.44 -8.00
CA CYS A 413 -1.39 -10.13 -6.66
C CYS A 413 -1.52 -8.63 -6.34
N GLU A 414 -2.10 -8.31 -5.19
CA GLU A 414 -2.26 -6.94 -4.68
C GLU A 414 -1.37 -6.73 -3.43
N SER A 415 -0.14 -7.23 -3.44
CA SER A 415 0.85 -6.99 -2.38
C SER A 415 2.28 -7.23 -2.88
N LYS A 416 3.28 -7.23 -1.98
CA LYS A 416 4.63 -7.65 -2.35
C LYS A 416 4.55 -9.06 -2.94
N ALA A 417 5.18 -9.25 -4.08
CA ALA A 417 5.34 -10.56 -4.69
C ALA A 417 6.81 -10.81 -5.04
N THR A 418 7.17 -12.08 -5.03
CA THR A 418 8.39 -12.61 -5.63
C THR A 418 7.92 -13.46 -6.79
N TRP A 419 8.25 -13.07 -8.00
CA TRP A 419 7.86 -13.78 -9.22
C TRP A 419 9.05 -14.56 -9.76
N ARG A 420 8.77 -15.66 -10.47
CA ARG A 420 9.77 -16.31 -11.32
C ARG A 420 9.20 -16.74 -12.66
N TYR A 421 10.00 -16.61 -13.71
CA TYR A 421 9.65 -16.94 -15.09
C TYR A 421 10.70 -17.89 -15.69
N HIS A 422 10.26 -18.99 -16.30
CA HIS A 422 11.12 -19.89 -17.06
C HIS A 422 11.04 -19.53 -18.55
N PRO A 423 12.13 -19.05 -19.18
CA PRO A 423 12.08 -18.56 -20.56
C PRO A 423 11.63 -19.61 -21.58
N GLU A 424 12.18 -20.82 -21.51
CA GLU A 424 11.95 -21.88 -22.49
C GLU A 424 10.61 -22.60 -22.27
N GLN A 425 10.20 -22.81 -21.01
CA GLN A 425 8.87 -23.36 -20.68
C GLN A 425 7.75 -22.30 -20.77
N LYS A 426 8.09 -21.03 -20.98
CA LYS A 426 7.19 -19.86 -20.97
C LYS A 426 6.26 -19.82 -19.74
N LYS A 427 6.79 -20.26 -18.59
CA LYS A 427 6.00 -20.50 -17.36
C LYS A 427 6.29 -19.43 -16.32
N LEU A 428 5.26 -18.68 -15.93
CA LEU A 428 5.27 -17.77 -14.78
C LEU A 428 4.79 -18.48 -13.50
N GLU A 429 5.45 -18.24 -12.38
CA GLU A 429 5.00 -18.65 -11.05
C GLU A 429 5.12 -17.50 -10.04
N LEU A 430 4.12 -17.37 -9.16
CA LEU A 430 4.22 -16.59 -7.93
C LEU A 430 5.03 -17.42 -6.91
N PHE A 431 6.32 -17.09 -6.75
CA PHE A 431 7.22 -17.82 -5.87
C PHE A 431 6.92 -17.58 -4.38
N SER A 432 6.56 -16.35 -3.99
CA SER A 432 6.03 -16.03 -2.65
C SER A 432 5.31 -14.68 -2.66
N GLU A 433 4.43 -14.43 -1.68
CA GLU A 433 3.70 -13.16 -1.56
C GLU A 433 3.65 -12.61 -0.13
N GLY A 434 3.21 -11.36 0.02
CA GLY A 434 3.15 -10.65 1.28
C GLY A 434 4.51 -10.11 1.73
N GLY A 435 4.50 -9.37 2.85
CA GLY A 435 5.65 -8.63 3.35
C GLY A 435 5.59 -7.11 3.09
N PRO A 436 6.68 -6.38 3.39
CA PRO A 436 6.84 -4.95 3.13
C PRO A 436 7.27 -4.65 1.69
N ASN A 437 7.79 -3.46 1.38
CA ASN A 437 8.35 -3.22 0.05
C ASN A 437 9.62 -4.03 -0.13
N ALA A 438 9.90 -4.41 -1.37
CA ALA A 438 11.01 -5.28 -1.74
C ALA A 438 11.96 -4.52 -2.67
N PHE A 439 13.23 -4.51 -2.32
CA PHE A 439 14.30 -3.83 -3.06
C PHE A 439 15.53 -4.71 -3.05
N GLY A 440 16.06 -5.06 -4.21
CA GLY A 440 17.22 -5.95 -4.31
C GLY A 440 16.89 -7.40 -3.96
N MET A 441 17.48 -8.32 -4.73
CA MET A 441 17.57 -9.71 -4.32
C MET A 441 18.93 -10.28 -4.71
N ASP A 442 19.35 -11.29 -3.96
CA ASP A 442 20.57 -12.04 -4.22
C ASP A 442 20.38 -13.52 -3.83
N PHE A 443 21.10 -14.39 -4.53
CA PHE A 443 21.24 -15.81 -4.19
C PHE A 443 22.61 -16.03 -3.55
N ASP A 444 22.63 -16.70 -2.40
CA ASP A 444 23.89 -17.15 -1.79
C ASP A 444 24.40 -18.46 -2.39
N ASN A 445 25.58 -18.88 -1.96
CA ASN A 445 26.23 -20.13 -2.38
C ASN A 445 25.43 -21.41 -2.11
N GLN A 446 24.45 -21.36 -1.21
CA GLN A 446 23.55 -22.48 -0.91
C GLN A 446 22.21 -22.35 -1.67
N GLY A 447 22.08 -21.30 -2.50
CA GLY A 447 20.90 -21.02 -3.31
C GLY A 447 19.73 -20.45 -2.50
N ARG A 448 19.98 -19.91 -1.31
CA ARG A 448 18.95 -19.23 -0.52
C ARG A 448 18.72 -17.85 -1.13
N LEU A 449 17.45 -17.55 -1.38
CA LEU A 449 17.03 -16.26 -1.92
C LEU A 449 16.86 -15.26 -0.78
N ILE A 450 17.67 -14.21 -0.76
CA ILE A 450 17.55 -13.09 0.17
C ILE A 450 17.05 -11.84 -0.55
N CYS A 451 16.31 -10.98 0.17
CA CYS A 451 15.71 -9.77 -0.39
C CYS A 451 15.71 -8.62 0.63
N GLY A 452 16.00 -7.41 0.14
CA GLY A 452 16.04 -6.16 0.91
C GLY A 452 14.67 -5.50 1.08
N GLN A 453 14.53 -4.62 2.07
CA GLN A 453 13.20 -4.29 2.61
C GLN A 453 13.13 -3.03 3.52
N ASN A 454 11.99 -2.31 3.50
CA ASN A 454 11.90 -0.97 4.11
C ASN A 454 11.25 -0.83 5.51
N ILE A 455 11.46 -1.77 6.45
CA ILE A 455 11.03 -1.68 7.88
C ILE A 455 12.22 -1.66 8.87
N GLY A 456 12.12 -0.90 9.97
CA GLY A 456 13.21 -0.72 10.96
C GLY A 456 13.42 -1.85 11.98
N HIS A 457 13.07 -3.10 11.64
CA HIS A 457 13.23 -4.26 12.53
C HIS A 457 13.69 -5.53 11.78
N ALA A 458 14.26 -5.36 10.59
CA ALA A 458 14.87 -6.43 9.79
C ALA A 458 15.94 -5.82 8.87
N ARG A 459 16.93 -6.63 8.46
CA ARG A 459 17.90 -6.26 7.41
C ARG A 459 17.63 -6.97 6.08
N ALA A 460 17.16 -8.21 6.12
CA ALA A 460 16.77 -8.94 4.92
C ALA A 460 15.61 -9.91 5.22
N HIS A 461 15.00 -10.45 4.17
CA HIS A 461 14.09 -11.59 4.24
C HIS A 461 14.69 -12.78 3.51
N GLN A 462 14.59 -13.98 4.10
CA GLN A 462 14.75 -15.22 3.36
C GLN A 462 13.42 -15.53 2.66
N LEU A 463 13.44 -15.61 1.34
CA LEU A 463 12.26 -15.91 0.54
C LEU A 463 12.18 -17.42 0.27
N VAL A 464 11.05 -18.01 0.66
CA VAL A 464 10.82 -19.47 0.60
C VAL A 464 9.67 -19.78 -0.36
N GLN A 465 9.76 -20.90 -1.07
CA GLN A 465 8.85 -21.24 -2.15
C GLN A 465 7.41 -21.50 -1.65
N GLY A 466 6.44 -20.85 -2.26
CA GLY A 466 5.02 -20.99 -1.95
C GLY A 466 4.60 -20.40 -0.60
N ALA A 467 5.42 -19.54 0.00
CA ALA A 467 5.19 -18.94 1.31
C ALA A 467 4.40 -17.61 1.25
N TYR A 468 3.70 -17.32 2.35
CA TYR A 468 2.95 -16.08 2.57
C TYR A 468 3.57 -15.31 3.75
N PHE A 469 3.93 -14.04 3.57
CA PHE A 469 4.63 -13.22 4.57
C PHE A 469 3.74 -12.14 5.20
N ALA A 470 4.05 -11.75 6.44
CA ALA A 470 3.29 -10.78 7.21
C ALA A 470 3.25 -9.39 6.55
N LYS A 471 2.05 -8.93 6.20
CA LYS A 471 1.78 -7.58 5.68
C LYS A 471 1.76 -6.56 6.82
N GLY A 472 2.30 -5.36 6.59
CA GLY A 472 2.16 -4.23 7.53
C GLY A 472 0.75 -3.62 7.49
N ALA A 473 0.37 -2.86 8.53
CA ALA A 473 -0.98 -2.30 8.71
C ALA A 473 -1.49 -1.36 7.59
N PHE A 474 -0.61 -0.97 6.66
CA PHE A 474 -0.90 -0.10 5.51
C PHE A 474 -0.54 -0.75 4.17
N ARG A 475 -0.56 -2.08 4.07
CA ARG A 475 -0.24 -2.83 2.84
C ARG A 475 -1.42 -3.70 2.41
N PHE A 476 -1.58 -3.90 1.10
CA PHE A 476 -2.89 -4.11 0.49
C PHE A 476 -3.19 -5.59 0.16
N GLY A 477 -4.39 -5.82 -0.36
CA GLY A 477 -4.89 -7.12 -0.81
C GLY A 477 -5.16 -8.19 0.26
N PRO A 478 -6.08 -9.14 0.00
CA PRO A 478 -6.01 -10.45 0.66
C PRO A 478 -4.72 -11.19 0.26
N LEU A 479 -4.45 -12.35 0.86
CA LEU A 479 -3.51 -13.32 0.29
C LEU A 479 -4.25 -14.11 -0.81
N SER A 480 -3.55 -14.63 -1.80
CA SER A 480 -4.14 -15.48 -2.85
C SER A 480 -4.79 -16.75 -2.29
N ASN A 481 -4.31 -17.25 -1.14
CA ASN A 481 -4.94 -18.34 -0.41
C ASN A 481 -5.74 -17.81 0.81
N PRO A 482 -7.08 -17.86 0.80
CA PRO A 482 -7.92 -17.46 1.94
C PRO A 482 -7.78 -18.39 3.15
N TYR A 483 -7.18 -19.58 2.97
CA TYR A 483 -6.96 -20.58 4.00
C TYR A 483 -5.49 -20.64 4.50
N ALA A 484 -4.66 -19.65 4.14
CA ALA A 484 -3.27 -19.58 4.59
C ALA A 484 -3.14 -19.63 6.13
N PHE A 485 -4.11 -19.08 6.87
CA PHE A 485 -4.27 -19.19 8.34
C PHE A 485 -3.00 -18.96 9.16
N GLY A 486 -2.13 -18.09 8.68
CA GLY A 486 -0.81 -17.82 9.22
C GLY A 486 0.07 -17.16 8.16
N VAL A 487 1.20 -16.62 8.58
CA VAL A 487 2.18 -15.95 7.71
C VAL A 487 3.56 -16.10 8.32
N LEU A 488 4.59 -16.24 7.47
CA LEU A 488 5.99 -16.15 7.89
C LEU A 488 6.31 -14.70 8.29
N LYS A 489 7.31 -14.55 9.17
CA LYS A 489 7.87 -13.25 9.55
C LYS A 489 9.19 -13.01 8.83
N GLN A 490 9.69 -11.78 8.95
CA GLN A 490 11.00 -11.36 8.49
C GLN A 490 12.12 -12.00 9.34
N MET A 491 13.38 -12.02 8.84
CA MET A 491 14.52 -12.40 9.69
C MET A 491 14.56 -11.50 10.92
N LYS A 492 14.65 -12.07 12.12
CA LYS A 492 14.66 -11.29 13.37
C LYS A 492 15.87 -10.35 13.38
N HIS A 493 15.69 -9.11 13.80
CA HIS A 493 16.77 -8.13 13.97
C HIS A 493 16.50 -7.26 15.20
N ALA A 494 17.52 -6.55 15.67
CA ALA A 494 17.36 -5.52 16.69
C ALA A 494 16.50 -4.35 16.17
N GLY A 495 16.12 -3.43 17.07
CA GLY A 495 15.52 -2.17 16.65
C GLY A 495 16.52 -1.33 15.86
N THR A 496 16.19 -0.97 14.63
CA THR A 496 17.02 -0.12 13.76
C THR A 496 16.21 1.04 13.18
N PRO A 497 16.88 2.11 12.75
CA PRO A 497 16.25 3.11 11.90
C PRO A 497 15.61 2.46 10.66
N ARG A 498 14.50 3.03 10.22
CA ARG A 498 13.78 2.55 9.04
C ARG A 498 14.57 2.87 7.76
N PHE A 499 14.36 2.03 6.74
CA PHE A 499 14.62 2.27 5.31
C PHE A 499 15.85 1.57 4.70
N ASN A 500 16.12 0.32 5.11
CA ASN A 500 17.01 -0.56 4.37
C ASN A 500 16.50 -0.83 2.92
N HIS A 501 17.40 -0.94 1.95
CA HIS A 501 17.12 -1.12 0.52
C HIS A 501 17.82 -2.39 -0.01
N THR A 502 18.48 -2.35 -1.16
CA THR A 502 19.15 -3.51 -1.78
C THR A 502 20.14 -4.17 -0.81
N VAL A 503 20.19 -5.50 -0.90
CA VAL A 503 21.11 -6.38 -0.16
C VAL A 503 21.88 -7.28 -1.12
N ILE A 504 23.13 -7.59 -0.75
CA ILE A 504 23.93 -8.66 -1.36
C ILE A 504 24.48 -9.58 -0.26
N ARG A 505 24.75 -10.83 -0.62
CA ARG A 505 25.54 -11.78 0.18
C ARG A 505 26.95 -11.82 -0.38
N TYR A 506 27.92 -11.30 0.36
CA TYR A 506 29.30 -11.21 -0.11
C TYR A 506 30.02 -12.57 0.02
N GLU A 507 30.31 -13.20 -1.12
CA GLU A 507 30.90 -14.54 -1.23
C GLU A 507 31.91 -14.62 -2.40
N SER A 508 32.72 -13.57 -2.52
CA SER A 508 33.91 -13.47 -3.39
C SER A 508 35.17 -13.23 -2.55
N ASP A 509 36.33 -13.11 -3.18
CA ASP A 509 37.65 -13.25 -2.56
C ASP A 509 38.50 -11.97 -2.47
N LEU A 510 38.05 -10.84 -3.02
CA LEU A 510 38.78 -9.56 -2.94
C LEU A 510 38.62 -8.85 -1.58
N MET A 511 37.40 -8.70 -1.08
CA MET A 511 37.14 -7.91 0.13
C MET A 511 37.75 -8.57 1.38
N PRO A 512 38.08 -7.80 2.44
CA PRO A 512 38.70 -8.34 3.65
C PRO A 512 37.85 -9.46 4.26
N LYS A 513 38.49 -10.50 4.84
CA LYS A 513 37.84 -11.73 5.34
C LYS A 513 36.59 -11.48 6.21
N ARG A 514 36.50 -10.33 6.90
CA ARG A 514 35.32 -9.93 7.68
C ARG A 514 34.02 -9.82 6.85
N PHE A 515 34.09 -9.59 5.54
CA PHE A 515 32.94 -9.51 4.64
C PHE A 515 32.39 -10.87 4.23
N TYR A 516 33.23 -11.89 4.10
CA TYR A 516 32.83 -13.19 3.55
C TYR A 516 31.72 -13.83 4.38
N GLY A 517 30.64 -14.26 3.71
CA GLY A 517 29.48 -14.85 4.38
C GLY A 517 28.70 -13.86 5.25
N LYS A 518 28.71 -12.57 4.92
CA LYS A 518 27.83 -11.55 5.52
C LYS A 518 26.94 -10.88 4.47
N ILE A 519 25.85 -10.30 4.94
CA ILE A 519 25.03 -9.40 4.14
C ILE A 519 25.71 -8.04 4.11
N VAL A 520 25.79 -7.42 2.94
CA VAL A 520 25.96 -5.96 2.82
C VAL A 520 24.63 -5.39 2.36
N SER A 521 24.16 -4.34 3.03
CA SER A 521 22.86 -3.71 2.74
C SER A 521 22.96 -2.20 2.76
N LEU A 522 22.13 -1.52 1.96
CA LEU A 522 22.09 -0.06 1.90
C LEU A 522 20.99 0.55 2.76
N ASP A 523 21.23 1.76 3.26
CA ASP A 523 20.20 2.66 3.79
C ASP A 523 20.31 4.02 3.07
N PRO A 524 19.45 4.32 2.08
CA PRO A 524 19.49 5.56 1.30
C PRO A 524 19.13 6.81 2.12
N LEU A 525 18.37 6.67 3.21
CA LEU A 525 18.02 7.79 4.08
C LEU A 525 19.19 8.18 4.98
N GLN A 526 19.94 7.18 5.44
CA GLN A 526 21.14 7.36 6.26
C GLN A 526 22.44 7.46 5.45
N GLN A 527 22.36 7.28 4.13
CA GLN A 527 23.45 7.53 3.18
C GLN A 527 24.67 6.63 3.45
N GLN A 528 24.42 5.40 3.89
CA GLN A 528 25.46 4.47 4.34
C GLN A 528 25.12 3.02 4.00
N SER A 529 26.11 2.14 4.12
CA SER A 529 25.94 0.70 4.04
C SER A 529 26.15 0.04 5.40
N TYR A 530 25.53 -1.12 5.59
CA TYR A 530 25.64 -1.95 6.79
C TYR A 530 26.23 -3.31 6.44
N LEU A 531 27.18 -3.77 7.26
CA LEU A 531 27.69 -5.14 7.26
C LEU A 531 26.93 -5.93 8.34
N THR A 532 26.21 -6.96 7.94
CA THR A 532 25.25 -7.68 8.79
C THR A 532 25.54 -9.18 8.78
N GLU A 533 25.71 -9.75 9.97
CA GLU A 533 25.83 -11.19 10.21
C GLU A 533 24.46 -11.88 10.11
N MET A 534 24.43 -13.09 9.52
CA MET A 534 23.28 -14.00 9.55
C MET A 534 23.58 -15.14 10.53
N ILE A 535 22.73 -15.30 11.53
CA ILE A 535 22.86 -16.29 12.59
C ILE A 535 21.68 -17.28 12.46
N PRO A 536 21.90 -18.60 12.39
CA PRO A 536 20.82 -19.58 12.30
C PRO A 536 19.77 -19.45 13.43
N ASP A 537 18.51 -19.70 13.07
CA ASP A 537 17.32 -19.63 13.93
C ASP A 537 16.28 -20.62 13.39
N GLY A 538 16.53 -21.91 13.61
CA GLY A 538 15.78 -23.02 12.97
C GLY A 538 16.07 -23.09 11.47
N SER A 539 15.00 -23.18 10.66
CA SER A 539 15.01 -23.18 9.20
C SER A 539 15.15 -21.77 8.57
N THR A 540 15.46 -20.77 9.40
CA THR A 540 15.69 -19.38 8.98
C THR A 540 16.80 -18.73 9.79
N PHE A 541 16.89 -17.40 9.73
CA PHE A 541 17.96 -16.62 10.32
C PHE A 541 17.44 -15.46 11.16
N ARG A 542 18.20 -15.14 12.21
CA ARG A 542 18.24 -13.82 12.82
C ARG A 542 19.48 -13.08 12.31
N THR A 543 19.48 -11.76 12.40
CA THR A 543 20.53 -10.89 11.85
C THR A 543 21.05 -9.92 12.90
N LYS A 544 22.33 -9.55 12.78
CA LYS A 544 23.01 -8.60 13.68
C LYS A 544 23.94 -7.71 12.86
N ASP A 545 23.85 -6.40 13.02
CA ASP A 545 24.81 -5.48 12.39
C ASP A 545 26.15 -5.54 13.14
N VAL A 546 27.24 -5.58 12.37
CA VAL A 546 28.63 -5.72 12.88
C VAL A 546 29.59 -4.69 12.28
N GLY A 547 29.11 -3.77 11.45
CA GLY A 547 29.88 -2.67 10.89
C GLY A 547 29.07 -1.83 9.90
N ALA A 548 29.64 -0.71 9.46
CA ALA A 548 29.02 0.19 8.49
C ALA A 548 30.06 0.67 7.46
N PRO A 549 30.49 -0.20 6.51
CA PRO A 549 31.78 -0.06 5.83
C PRO A 549 31.91 1.12 4.87
N HIS A 550 30.81 1.79 4.57
CA HIS A 550 30.76 2.99 3.74
C HIS A 550 29.71 3.96 4.30
N ARG A 551 30.06 5.23 4.44
CA ARG A 551 29.30 6.31 5.11
C ARG A 551 29.45 7.62 4.30
N GLY A 552 28.43 8.00 3.53
CA GLY A 552 28.40 9.22 2.71
C GLY A 552 27.57 10.37 3.30
N ASN A 553 27.17 10.29 4.57
CA ASN A 553 26.24 11.21 5.23
C ASN A 553 26.75 12.66 5.44
N ALA A 554 27.96 12.99 4.99
CA ALA A 554 28.48 14.36 4.93
C ALA A 554 28.12 15.09 3.60
N ASP A 555 27.54 14.38 2.63
CA ASP A 555 26.91 14.94 1.43
C ASP A 555 25.43 14.53 1.38
N ILE A 556 24.52 15.51 1.50
CA ILE A 556 23.06 15.27 1.46
C ILE A 556 22.58 14.73 0.10
N GLY A 557 23.34 14.92 -0.99
CA GLY A 557 23.04 14.35 -2.29
C GLY A 557 23.26 12.83 -2.35
N HIS A 558 24.12 12.26 -1.51
CA HIS A 558 24.50 10.84 -1.62
C HIS A 558 23.33 9.90 -1.24
N ARG A 559 22.79 9.16 -2.21
CA ARG A 559 21.65 8.24 -2.10
C ARG A 559 22.00 6.88 -2.73
N PRO A 560 22.77 6.03 -2.02
CA PRO A 560 23.09 4.70 -2.51
C PRO A 560 21.81 3.85 -2.49
N VAL A 561 21.40 3.33 -3.63
CA VAL A 561 20.18 2.51 -3.79
C VAL A 561 20.42 1.09 -4.30
N GLU A 562 21.51 0.85 -5.03
CA GLU A 562 21.82 -0.45 -5.65
C GLU A 562 23.18 -1.00 -5.21
N LEU A 563 23.28 -2.33 -5.08
CA LEU A 563 24.53 -3.06 -4.84
C LEU A 563 24.73 -4.16 -5.88
N ALA A 564 25.96 -4.29 -6.35
CA ALA A 564 26.42 -5.46 -7.10
C ALA A 564 27.80 -5.93 -6.59
N VAL A 565 28.14 -7.19 -6.83
CA VAL A 565 29.52 -7.69 -6.72
C VAL A 565 30.04 -7.87 -8.13
N GLY A 566 31.16 -7.23 -8.44
CA GLY A 566 31.78 -7.32 -9.76
C GLY A 566 32.51 -8.65 -9.99
N PRO A 567 32.97 -8.89 -11.23
CA PRO A 567 33.79 -10.05 -11.57
C PRO A 567 35.12 -10.06 -10.79
N ASP A 568 35.70 -8.87 -10.59
CA ASP A 568 36.85 -8.55 -9.73
C ASP A 568 36.64 -8.89 -8.23
N GLY A 569 35.40 -9.14 -7.81
CA GLY A 569 35.04 -9.36 -6.42
C GLY A 569 34.90 -8.09 -5.58
N ALA A 570 34.98 -6.89 -6.16
CA ALA A 570 34.70 -5.64 -5.45
C ALA A 570 33.20 -5.41 -5.28
N ILE A 571 32.82 -4.50 -4.36
CA ILE A 571 31.42 -4.12 -4.13
C ILE A 571 31.13 -2.81 -4.86
N TYR A 572 30.16 -2.83 -5.76
CA TYR A 572 29.74 -1.70 -6.57
C TYR A 572 28.48 -1.09 -5.97
N ILE A 573 28.49 0.24 -5.79
CA ILE A 573 27.40 1.01 -5.18
C ILE A 573 26.83 1.94 -6.25
N GLY A 574 25.57 1.73 -6.62
CA GLY A 574 24.79 2.65 -7.45
C GLY A 574 24.17 3.75 -6.60
N ASP A 575 24.56 4.99 -6.84
CA ASP A 575 24.10 6.20 -6.17
C ASP A 575 23.20 7.03 -7.12
N PHE A 576 21.95 7.26 -6.72
CA PHE A 576 21.03 8.15 -7.44
C PHE A 576 21.50 9.60 -7.47
N TYR A 577 22.32 10.02 -6.50
CA TYR A 577 22.77 11.38 -6.27
C TYR A 577 21.63 12.43 -6.25
N GLU A 578 20.74 12.29 -5.26
CA GLU A 578 19.43 12.94 -5.18
C GLU A 578 19.24 13.58 -3.79
N GLU A 579 19.14 14.92 -3.68
CA GLU A 579 18.89 15.56 -2.38
C GLU A 579 17.56 15.06 -1.77
N PHE A 580 16.57 14.79 -2.62
CA PHE A 580 15.16 14.64 -2.25
C PHE A 580 14.55 13.25 -2.54
N ILE A 581 14.91 12.25 -1.75
CA ILE A 581 14.48 10.84 -1.97
C ILE A 581 13.03 10.49 -1.55
N ALA A 582 12.24 11.46 -1.09
CA ALA A 582 10.93 11.18 -0.48
C ALA A 582 9.79 11.09 -1.51
N HIS A 583 9.54 9.89 -2.08
CA HIS A 583 8.52 9.63 -3.13
C HIS A 583 7.21 10.45 -3.00
N GLY A 584 6.65 10.52 -1.80
CA GLY A 584 5.42 11.28 -1.52
C GLY A 584 5.47 12.79 -1.83
N GLN A 585 6.66 13.38 -1.94
CA GLN A 585 6.91 14.81 -2.20
C GLN A 585 7.32 15.10 -3.66
N HIS A 586 7.34 14.11 -4.54
CA HIS A 586 7.88 14.29 -5.91
C HIS A 586 7.07 15.27 -6.77
N TYR A 587 5.82 15.54 -6.38
CA TYR A 587 5.01 16.62 -6.93
C TYR A 587 5.59 18.03 -6.68
N GLN A 588 6.59 18.15 -5.80
CA GLN A 588 7.32 19.39 -5.53
C GLN A 588 8.39 19.70 -6.58
N GLY A 589 8.59 18.84 -7.59
CA GLY A 589 9.69 18.97 -8.57
C GLY A 589 11.06 18.63 -8.01
N GLN A 590 11.13 18.29 -6.73
CA GLN A 590 12.31 17.88 -5.98
C GLN A 590 12.75 16.48 -6.41
N ILE A 591 13.36 16.39 -7.60
CA ILE A 591 13.84 15.19 -8.29
C ILE A 591 15.01 15.62 -9.18
N ASP A 592 16.06 14.81 -9.26
CA ASP A 592 17.18 15.00 -10.20
C ASP A 592 17.38 13.81 -11.16
N PRO A 593 16.85 13.85 -12.40
CA PRO A 593 16.99 12.79 -13.41
C PRO A 593 18.28 12.86 -14.24
N GLU A 594 19.19 13.77 -13.91
CA GLU A 594 20.44 14.01 -14.66
C GLU A 594 21.70 13.63 -13.89
N SER A 595 21.62 13.60 -12.55
CA SER A 595 22.69 13.16 -11.67
C SER A 595 22.67 11.64 -11.49
N GLY A 596 23.82 11.07 -11.14
CA GLY A 596 23.96 9.67 -10.78
C GLY A 596 25.42 9.25 -10.79
N ARG A 597 25.80 8.34 -9.91
CA ARG A 597 27.19 7.92 -9.75
C ARG A 597 27.28 6.44 -9.44
N VAL A 598 28.39 5.82 -9.86
CA VAL A 598 28.73 4.47 -9.42
C VAL A 598 30.10 4.52 -8.75
N TYR A 599 30.20 3.86 -7.60
CA TYR A 599 31.42 3.76 -6.82
C TYR A 599 31.84 2.29 -6.67
N ARG A 600 33.15 2.04 -6.59
CA ARG A 600 33.75 0.72 -6.28
C ARG A 600 34.37 0.75 -4.89
N LEU A 601 33.79 0.02 -3.95
CA LEU A 601 34.34 -0.24 -2.62
C LEU A 601 35.23 -1.49 -2.66
N ARG A 602 36.49 -1.35 -2.25
CA ARG A 602 37.53 -2.39 -2.31
C ARG A 602 38.54 -2.26 -1.15
N PRO A 603 39.44 -3.24 -0.92
CA PRO A 603 40.57 -3.07 0.00
C PRO A 603 41.52 -1.93 -0.44
N LYS A 604 42.21 -1.31 0.53
CA LYS A 604 43.36 -0.43 0.23
C LYS A 604 44.49 -1.19 -0.47
N GLY A 605 45.22 -0.49 -1.33
CA GLY A 605 46.35 -1.03 -2.10
C GLY A 605 46.23 -0.74 -3.60
N LYS A 606 47.17 -1.28 -4.38
CA LYS A 606 47.09 -1.27 -5.85
C LYS A 606 45.87 -2.09 -6.29
N TYR A 607 45.06 -1.54 -7.19
CA TYR A 607 44.03 -2.27 -7.91
C TYR A 607 44.57 -2.62 -9.30
N HIS A 608 44.19 -3.78 -9.80
CA HIS A 608 44.38 -4.16 -11.19
C HIS A 608 43.27 -5.14 -11.56
N PHE A 609 42.63 -4.92 -12.70
CA PHE A 609 41.68 -5.84 -13.29
C PHE A 609 42.34 -6.51 -14.49
N ASN A 610 42.18 -7.82 -14.63
CA ASN A 610 42.60 -8.54 -15.83
C ASN A 610 41.36 -8.65 -16.75
N PRO A 611 41.29 -7.93 -17.89
CA PRO A 611 40.19 -8.09 -18.83
C PRO A 611 40.10 -9.54 -19.33
N PHE A 612 38.88 -10.06 -19.45
CA PHE A 612 38.63 -11.43 -19.89
C PHE A 612 37.37 -11.53 -20.75
N ASP A 613 37.21 -12.65 -21.44
CA ASP A 613 35.97 -12.99 -22.14
C ASP A 613 35.68 -14.48 -21.96
N LEU A 614 34.68 -14.81 -21.15
CA LEU A 614 34.31 -16.21 -20.90
C LEU A 614 33.64 -16.86 -22.12
N ASN A 615 33.21 -16.09 -23.14
CA ASN A 615 32.70 -16.70 -24.38
C ASN A 615 33.77 -17.53 -25.09
N LYS A 616 35.04 -17.14 -24.97
CA LYS A 616 36.20 -17.82 -25.56
C LYS A 616 36.53 -19.15 -24.88
N LYS A 617 36.01 -19.40 -23.67
CA LYS A 617 36.18 -20.67 -22.96
C LYS A 617 35.27 -21.76 -23.51
N THR A 618 35.79 -22.98 -23.64
CA THR A 618 35.00 -24.19 -23.88
C THR A 618 34.03 -24.47 -22.72
N THR A 619 33.01 -25.31 -22.93
CA THR A 619 32.10 -25.67 -21.82
C THR A 619 32.83 -26.44 -20.71
N ALA A 620 33.86 -27.22 -21.05
CA ALA A 620 34.70 -27.91 -20.07
C ALA A 620 35.43 -26.93 -19.14
N GLU A 621 36.06 -25.89 -19.67
CA GLU A 621 36.68 -24.82 -18.87
C GLU A 621 35.66 -24.02 -18.04
N LEU A 622 34.41 -23.88 -18.51
CA LEU A 622 33.34 -23.28 -17.69
C LEU A 622 32.96 -24.17 -16.49
N VAL A 623 33.12 -25.49 -16.59
CA VAL A 623 32.89 -26.40 -15.45
C VAL A 623 33.95 -26.20 -14.37
N GLU A 624 35.20 -25.90 -14.73
CA GLU A 624 36.28 -25.58 -13.76
C GLU A 624 35.93 -24.37 -12.89
N LEU A 625 35.29 -23.34 -13.49
CA LEU A 625 34.85 -22.13 -12.78
C LEU A 625 33.81 -22.39 -11.70
N LEU A 626 33.13 -23.55 -11.67
CA LEU A 626 32.26 -23.94 -10.55
C LEU A 626 33.02 -24.10 -9.23
N SER A 627 34.34 -24.29 -9.29
CA SER A 627 35.25 -24.34 -8.13
C SER A 627 35.85 -22.99 -7.74
N SER A 628 35.67 -21.95 -8.57
CA SER A 628 36.18 -20.59 -8.31
C SER A 628 35.75 -20.09 -6.93
N LYS A 629 36.56 -19.22 -6.30
CA LYS A 629 36.22 -18.55 -5.03
C LYS A 629 35.23 -17.40 -5.22
N SER A 630 35.22 -16.76 -6.39
CA SER A 630 34.29 -15.68 -6.75
C SER A 630 32.88 -16.23 -7.06
N LYS A 631 31.85 -15.76 -6.34
CA LYS A 631 30.44 -16.13 -6.60
C LYS A 631 30.00 -15.76 -8.01
N TRP A 632 30.46 -14.60 -8.47
CA TRP A 632 30.17 -14.10 -9.80
C TRP A 632 30.60 -15.10 -10.88
N HIS A 633 31.85 -15.58 -10.83
CA HIS A 633 32.37 -16.55 -11.80
C HIS A 633 31.57 -17.87 -11.81
N ARG A 634 31.23 -18.41 -10.63
CA ARG A 634 30.39 -19.62 -10.50
C ARG A 634 29.01 -19.43 -11.16
N GLN A 635 28.34 -18.31 -10.86
CA GLN A 635 26.99 -18.01 -11.35
C GLN A 635 26.97 -17.68 -12.86
N THR A 636 27.97 -16.95 -13.36
CA THR A 636 28.09 -16.64 -14.80
C THR A 636 28.37 -17.90 -15.62
N ALA A 637 29.29 -18.77 -15.16
CA ALA A 637 29.54 -20.06 -15.81
C ALA A 637 28.30 -20.97 -15.81
N LEU A 638 27.55 -21.02 -14.70
CA LEU A 638 26.28 -21.74 -14.60
C LEU A 638 25.23 -21.22 -15.59
N ARG A 639 25.04 -19.89 -15.69
CA ARG A 639 24.16 -19.28 -16.70
C ARG A 639 24.60 -19.67 -18.11
N MET A 640 25.89 -19.56 -18.43
CA MET A 640 26.44 -19.87 -19.76
C MET A 640 26.30 -21.34 -20.15
N MET A 641 26.40 -22.28 -19.20
CA MET A 641 26.04 -23.69 -19.47
C MET A 641 24.55 -23.85 -19.78
N GLY A 642 23.68 -23.09 -19.11
CA GLY A 642 22.25 -23.01 -19.46
C GLY A 642 21.96 -22.31 -20.79
N ASP A 643 22.83 -21.41 -21.25
CA ASP A 643 22.74 -20.77 -22.57
C ASP A 643 23.18 -21.73 -23.68
N ARG A 644 24.32 -22.41 -23.51
CA ARG A 644 24.92 -23.34 -24.47
C ARG A 644 24.20 -24.69 -24.56
N LYS A 645 23.72 -25.21 -23.42
CA LYS A 645 23.08 -26.54 -23.28
C LYS A 645 23.89 -27.70 -23.87
N ASP A 646 25.20 -27.55 -23.85
CA ASP A 646 26.15 -28.55 -24.30
C ASP A 646 26.03 -29.81 -23.42
N LYS A 647 25.62 -30.92 -24.03
CA LYS A 647 25.40 -32.19 -23.35
C LYS A 647 26.69 -32.96 -23.07
N THR A 648 27.82 -32.59 -23.70
CA THR A 648 29.09 -33.31 -23.58
C THR A 648 29.68 -33.24 -22.16
N VAL A 649 29.37 -32.18 -21.39
CA VAL A 649 29.81 -32.04 -19.99
C VAL A 649 29.00 -32.85 -18.97
N ILE A 650 27.90 -33.50 -19.38
CA ILE A 650 27.04 -34.28 -18.47
C ILE A 650 27.81 -35.40 -17.70
N PRO A 651 28.70 -36.19 -18.32
CA PRO A 651 29.51 -37.19 -17.60
C PRO A 651 30.46 -36.55 -16.57
N LEU A 652 31.12 -35.44 -16.95
CA LEU A 652 32.01 -34.69 -16.06
C LEU A 652 31.27 -34.14 -14.84
N LEU A 653 30.10 -33.54 -15.05
CA LEU A 653 29.26 -33.02 -13.96
C LEU A 653 28.76 -34.14 -13.03
N LYS A 654 28.38 -35.30 -13.56
CA LYS A 654 28.04 -36.49 -12.75
C LYS A 654 29.23 -36.97 -11.90
N LYS A 655 30.44 -36.99 -12.47
CA LYS A 655 31.69 -37.33 -11.75
C LYS A 655 31.94 -36.35 -10.60
N LEU A 656 31.87 -35.05 -10.87
CA LEU A 656 32.06 -34.00 -9.84
C LEU A 656 31.06 -34.12 -8.68
N ILE A 657 29.78 -34.44 -8.95
CA ILE A 657 28.76 -34.66 -7.90
C ILE A 657 29.11 -35.88 -7.03
N ALA A 658 29.63 -36.95 -7.62
CA ALA A 658 29.96 -38.19 -6.91
C ALA A 658 31.23 -38.08 -6.06
N GLU A 659 32.26 -37.40 -6.56
CA GLU A 659 33.58 -37.30 -5.91
C GLU A 659 33.64 -36.21 -4.82
N ASN A 660 32.77 -35.19 -4.88
CA ASN A 660 32.82 -34.05 -3.97
C ASN A 660 31.74 -34.10 -2.88
N LYS A 661 32.14 -33.82 -1.64
CA LYS A 661 31.23 -33.74 -0.47
C LYS A 661 30.82 -32.30 -0.10
N GLY A 662 31.45 -31.29 -0.70
CA GLY A 662 31.28 -29.87 -0.37
C GLY A 662 30.37 -29.07 -1.31
N ASN A 663 30.63 -27.76 -1.44
CA ASN A 663 29.85 -26.86 -2.29
C ASN A 663 29.96 -27.20 -3.79
N LEU A 664 31.10 -27.72 -4.27
CA LEU A 664 31.30 -28.03 -5.68
C LEU A 664 30.27 -29.04 -6.23
N ALA A 665 29.84 -30.02 -5.42
CA ALA A 665 28.77 -30.94 -5.81
C ALA A 665 27.41 -30.25 -5.98
N LEU A 666 27.13 -29.18 -5.23
CA LEU A 666 25.91 -28.38 -5.39
C LEU A 666 25.96 -27.54 -6.68
N GLN A 667 27.11 -26.89 -6.94
CA GLN A 667 27.32 -26.15 -8.18
C GLN A 667 27.21 -27.07 -9.40
N ALA A 668 27.80 -28.27 -9.32
CA ALA A 668 27.71 -29.29 -10.36
C ALA A 668 26.29 -29.85 -10.55
N LEU A 669 25.49 -30.00 -9.48
CA LEU A 669 24.07 -30.36 -9.59
C LEU A 669 23.26 -29.30 -10.35
N TRP A 670 23.49 -28.02 -10.06
CA TRP A 670 22.84 -26.92 -10.78
C TRP A 670 23.27 -26.87 -12.25
N ALA A 671 24.57 -27.01 -12.53
CA ALA A 671 25.11 -27.06 -13.89
C ALA A 671 24.57 -28.26 -14.68
N LEU A 672 24.42 -29.41 -14.02
CA LEU A 672 23.80 -30.61 -14.61
C LEU A 672 22.32 -30.36 -14.96
N ASN A 673 21.57 -29.66 -14.10
CA ASN A 673 20.20 -29.26 -14.39
C ASN A 673 20.12 -28.26 -15.55
N ALA A 674 20.97 -27.22 -15.56
CA ALA A 674 21.04 -26.22 -16.62
C ALA A 674 21.40 -26.83 -17.99
N SER A 675 22.26 -27.84 -18.00
CA SER A 675 22.64 -28.62 -19.19
C SER A 675 21.64 -29.73 -19.57
N GLY A 676 20.49 -29.82 -18.88
CA GLY A 676 19.42 -30.78 -19.16
C GLY A 676 19.70 -32.23 -18.72
N GLY A 677 20.73 -32.47 -17.91
CA GLY A 677 21.14 -33.81 -17.46
C GLY A 677 20.51 -34.30 -16.15
N PHE A 678 19.71 -33.48 -15.45
CA PHE A 678 19.04 -33.88 -14.21
C PHE A 678 17.83 -34.79 -14.47
N ASN A 679 17.74 -35.92 -13.77
CA ASN A 679 16.65 -36.90 -13.87
C ASN A 679 16.50 -37.69 -12.57
N GLU A 680 15.51 -38.59 -12.49
CA GLU A 680 15.24 -39.37 -11.27
C GLU A 680 16.39 -40.30 -10.88
N THR A 681 17.12 -40.88 -11.84
CA THR A 681 18.30 -41.73 -11.55
C THR A 681 19.42 -40.95 -10.86
N ILE A 682 19.62 -39.68 -11.24
CA ILE A 682 20.55 -38.79 -10.53
C ILE A 682 19.96 -38.35 -9.19
N ALA A 683 18.68 -37.98 -9.16
CA ALA A 683 18.00 -37.54 -7.95
C ALA A 683 18.06 -38.61 -6.84
N ALA A 684 17.88 -39.88 -7.18
CA ALA A 684 17.99 -40.99 -6.23
C ALA A 684 19.37 -41.06 -5.54
N LYS A 685 20.45 -40.73 -6.27
CA LYS A 685 21.80 -40.65 -5.70
C LYS A 685 21.99 -39.36 -4.89
N THR A 686 21.49 -38.23 -5.38
CA THR A 686 21.73 -36.92 -4.75
C THR A 686 20.83 -36.63 -3.54
N LEU A 687 19.69 -37.33 -3.38
CA LEU A 687 18.89 -37.33 -2.15
C LEU A 687 19.62 -37.96 -0.96
N SER A 688 20.63 -38.80 -1.18
CA SER A 688 21.48 -39.39 -0.13
C SER A 688 22.85 -38.71 0.01
N HIS A 689 23.10 -37.61 -0.72
CA HIS A 689 24.40 -36.92 -0.71
C HIS A 689 24.72 -36.32 0.68
N PRO A 690 25.97 -36.37 1.16
CA PRO A 690 26.32 -35.86 2.49
C PRO A 690 26.05 -34.36 2.70
N ASN A 691 26.18 -33.54 1.65
CA ASN A 691 25.86 -32.11 1.73
C ASN A 691 24.34 -31.89 1.79
N PRO A 692 23.78 -31.30 2.88
CA PRO A 692 22.34 -31.05 2.99
C PRO A 692 21.78 -30.21 1.85
N PHE A 693 22.56 -29.27 1.31
CA PHE A 693 22.08 -28.38 0.25
C PHE A 693 21.96 -29.09 -1.11
N VAL A 694 22.75 -30.14 -1.35
CA VAL A 694 22.56 -31.03 -2.51
C VAL A 694 21.23 -31.79 -2.38
N ARG A 695 20.91 -32.30 -1.18
CA ARG A 695 19.62 -32.96 -0.90
C ARG A 695 18.44 -31.99 -1.05
N SER A 696 18.54 -30.80 -0.46
CA SER A 696 17.54 -29.72 -0.54
C SER A 696 17.25 -29.32 -1.98
N TRP A 697 18.29 -29.04 -2.78
CA TRP A 697 18.10 -28.67 -4.18
C TRP A 697 17.62 -29.82 -5.05
N THR A 698 18.02 -31.06 -4.76
CA THR A 698 17.42 -32.24 -5.41
C THR A 698 15.91 -32.30 -5.16
N ALA A 699 15.48 -32.13 -3.90
CA ALA A 699 14.06 -32.09 -3.55
C ALA A 699 13.32 -30.90 -4.20
N ARG A 700 13.97 -29.73 -4.34
CA ARG A 700 13.40 -28.56 -5.04
C ARG A 700 13.21 -28.82 -6.55
N LEU A 701 14.24 -29.34 -7.23
CA LEU A 701 14.18 -29.64 -8.66
C LEU A 701 13.15 -30.72 -8.99
N LEU A 702 12.98 -31.72 -8.11
CA LEU A 702 11.88 -32.70 -8.20
C LEU A 702 10.51 -32.03 -7.97
N GLY A 703 10.37 -31.18 -6.95
CA GLY A 703 9.15 -30.44 -6.66
C GLY A 703 8.72 -29.49 -7.80
N ASP A 704 9.67 -28.88 -8.50
CA ASP A 704 9.41 -27.97 -9.62
C ASP A 704 8.84 -28.68 -10.86
N ARG A 705 9.12 -29.98 -11.04
CA ARG A 705 8.47 -30.85 -12.04
C ARG A 705 7.01 -31.15 -11.72
N ASN A 706 6.59 -30.99 -10.45
CA ASN A 706 5.23 -31.25 -9.95
C ASN A 706 4.78 -32.72 -10.04
N HIS A 707 5.69 -33.62 -10.44
CA HIS A 707 5.50 -35.05 -10.56
C HIS A 707 6.81 -35.78 -10.25
N VAL A 708 6.70 -36.93 -9.58
CA VAL A 708 7.79 -37.88 -9.31
C VAL A 708 7.22 -39.30 -9.36
N SER A 709 8.07 -40.30 -9.61
CA SER A 709 7.72 -41.71 -9.42
C SER A 709 7.48 -42.06 -7.95
N ASP A 710 6.75 -43.15 -7.69
CA ASP A 710 6.53 -43.66 -6.33
C ASP A 710 7.85 -44.02 -5.62
N ALA A 711 8.85 -44.52 -6.34
CA ALA A 711 10.17 -44.83 -5.78
C ALA A 711 10.89 -43.57 -5.26
N ILE A 712 10.86 -42.47 -6.03
CA ILE A 712 11.41 -41.18 -5.59
C ILE A 712 10.58 -40.57 -4.47
N ALA A 713 9.26 -40.70 -4.48
CA ALA A 713 8.41 -40.24 -3.38
C ALA A 713 8.71 -40.97 -2.05
N LEU A 714 8.97 -42.28 -2.09
CA LEU A 714 9.42 -43.06 -0.93
C LEU A 714 10.79 -42.58 -0.43
N GLN A 715 11.75 -42.30 -1.32
CA GLN A 715 13.05 -41.75 -0.92
C GLN A 715 12.95 -40.34 -0.33
N LEU A 716 12.09 -39.46 -0.87
CA LEU A 716 11.81 -38.14 -0.30
C LEU A 716 11.20 -38.24 1.10
N ALA A 717 10.33 -39.24 1.34
CA ALA A 717 9.75 -39.49 2.66
C ALA A 717 10.77 -40.08 3.64
N GLN A 718 11.62 -41.02 3.20
CA GLN A 718 12.70 -41.56 4.01
C GLN A 718 13.75 -40.49 4.37
N LEU A 719 14.02 -39.55 3.45
CA LEU A 719 14.82 -38.37 3.73
C LEU A 719 14.10 -37.46 4.75
N ALA A 720 12.82 -37.13 4.54
CA ALA A 720 12.04 -36.33 5.49
C ALA A 720 12.03 -36.90 6.91
N LYS A 721 11.99 -38.22 7.06
CA LYS A 721 12.09 -38.92 8.35
C LYS A 721 13.43 -38.71 9.04
N ASN A 722 14.53 -38.87 8.31
CA ASN A 722 15.88 -38.94 8.88
C ASN A 722 16.63 -37.60 8.90
N GLU A 723 16.18 -36.61 8.13
CA GLU A 723 16.90 -35.36 7.89
C GLU A 723 17.01 -34.48 9.15
N GLN A 724 18.24 -34.16 9.52
CA GLN A 724 18.56 -33.35 10.70
C GLN A 724 18.63 -31.85 10.39
N ASN A 725 18.93 -31.47 9.15
CA ASN A 725 19.03 -30.07 8.75
C ASN A 725 17.63 -29.42 8.53
N PRO A 726 17.27 -28.35 9.27
CA PRO A 726 15.94 -27.75 9.19
C PRO A 726 15.68 -27.02 7.86
N GLU A 727 16.70 -26.53 7.16
CA GLU A 727 16.53 -25.90 5.84
C GLU A 727 16.15 -26.94 4.78
N VAL A 728 16.63 -28.18 4.91
CA VAL A 728 16.22 -29.30 4.04
C VAL A 728 14.79 -29.74 4.34
N ARG A 729 14.41 -29.88 5.62
CA ARG A 729 13.01 -30.18 6.03
C ARG A 729 12.03 -29.10 5.56
N SER A 730 12.43 -27.83 5.66
CA SER A 730 11.71 -26.68 5.10
C SER A 730 11.49 -26.80 3.58
N GLN A 731 12.54 -27.12 2.81
CA GLN A 731 12.40 -27.34 1.36
C GLN A 731 11.58 -28.60 1.01
N LEU A 732 11.66 -29.67 1.81
CA LEU A 732 10.81 -30.86 1.64
C LEU A 732 9.32 -30.53 1.82
N ALA A 733 8.96 -29.70 2.80
CA ALA A 733 7.59 -29.20 2.96
C ALA A 733 7.14 -28.37 1.75
N CYS A 734 8.01 -27.51 1.21
CA CYS A 734 7.75 -26.72 0.01
C CYS A 734 7.52 -27.61 -1.22
N SER A 735 8.38 -28.62 -1.43
CA SER A 735 8.26 -29.57 -2.53
C SER A 735 7.04 -30.47 -2.40
N ALA A 736 6.71 -30.95 -1.19
CA ALA A 736 5.52 -31.76 -0.93
C ALA A 736 4.23 -31.04 -1.38
N LYS A 737 4.10 -29.73 -1.08
CA LYS A 737 2.98 -28.89 -1.55
C LYS A 737 2.79 -28.95 -3.07
N ARG A 738 3.86 -29.11 -3.85
CA ARG A 738 3.84 -29.12 -5.34
C ARG A 738 3.51 -30.49 -5.94
N LEU A 739 3.74 -31.59 -5.22
CA LEU A 739 3.54 -32.96 -5.72
C LEU A 739 2.07 -33.43 -5.64
N SER A 740 1.80 -34.65 -6.11
CA SER A 740 0.49 -35.29 -6.02
C SER A 740 0.00 -35.41 -4.56
N GLY A 741 -1.30 -35.56 -4.34
CA GLY A 741 -1.85 -35.76 -2.98
C GLY A 741 -1.24 -36.97 -2.26
N LYS A 742 -1.04 -38.09 -2.98
CA LYS A 742 -0.39 -39.31 -2.47
C LYS A 742 1.03 -39.02 -1.97
N HIS A 743 1.85 -38.40 -2.81
CA HIS A 743 3.27 -38.11 -2.49
C HIS A 743 3.42 -37.00 -1.45
N CYS A 744 2.57 -35.97 -1.51
CA CYS A 744 2.54 -34.89 -0.53
C CYS A 744 2.30 -35.40 0.88
N LEU A 745 1.27 -36.24 1.08
CA LEU A 745 0.91 -36.74 2.40
C LEU A 745 1.92 -37.75 2.94
N LEU A 746 2.53 -38.57 2.05
CA LEU A 746 3.64 -39.46 2.38
C LEU A 746 4.83 -38.69 2.98
N ILE A 747 5.28 -37.61 2.32
CA ILE A 747 6.41 -36.79 2.81
C ILE A 747 6.02 -36.03 4.08
N VAL A 748 4.83 -35.43 4.12
CA VAL A 748 4.36 -34.63 5.26
C VAL A 748 4.23 -35.46 6.54
N LYS A 749 3.81 -36.73 6.46
CA LYS A 749 3.69 -37.62 7.61
C LYS A 749 5.02 -37.79 8.33
N GLU A 750 6.11 -37.98 7.58
CA GLU A 750 7.46 -38.14 8.13
C GLU A 750 8.07 -36.81 8.60
N LEU A 751 7.76 -35.67 7.96
CA LEU A 751 8.20 -34.35 8.47
C LEU A 751 7.62 -34.04 9.86
N LEU A 752 6.40 -34.50 10.15
CA LEU A 752 5.71 -34.20 11.40
C LEU A 752 6.26 -34.96 12.63
N THR A 753 7.13 -35.96 12.44
CA THR A 753 7.76 -36.67 13.57
C THR A 753 8.84 -35.85 14.29
N HIS A 754 9.35 -34.78 13.65
CA HIS A 754 10.43 -33.95 14.18
C HIS A 754 9.95 -32.99 15.29
N GLN A 755 10.22 -33.33 16.55
CA GLN A 755 9.80 -32.50 17.70
C GLN A 755 10.46 -31.11 17.71
N LEU A 756 11.66 -30.97 17.15
CA LEU A 756 12.32 -29.66 17.02
C LEU A 756 11.55 -28.69 16.12
N ASP A 757 10.77 -29.20 15.16
CA ASP A 757 10.02 -28.36 14.23
C ASP A 757 8.77 -27.73 14.88
N VAL A 758 8.37 -28.18 16.07
CA VAL A 758 7.25 -27.63 16.84
C VAL A 758 7.45 -26.13 17.17
N SER A 759 8.69 -25.69 17.35
CA SER A 759 9.07 -24.29 17.64
C SER A 759 9.70 -23.57 16.46
N ASP A 760 9.90 -24.24 15.32
CA ASP A 760 10.57 -23.69 14.16
C ASP A 760 9.80 -22.49 13.54
N PRO A 761 10.47 -21.41 13.10
CA PRO A 761 9.78 -20.23 12.60
C PRO A 761 9.00 -20.41 11.29
N HIS A 762 9.33 -21.40 10.44
CA HIS A 762 8.70 -21.60 9.13
C HIS A 762 8.01 -22.97 8.97
N ILE A 763 8.65 -24.07 9.37
CA ILE A 763 8.25 -25.44 9.03
C ILE A 763 6.78 -25.76 9.36
N PRO A 764 6.23 -25.42 10.55
CA PRO A 764 4.81 -25.67 10.85
C PRO A 764 3.82 -25.02 9.86
N LEU A 765 4.15 -23.84 9.33
CA LEU A 765 3.32 -23.14 8.34
C LEU A 765 3.53 -23.70 6.93
N LEU A 766 4.75 -24.08 6.57
CA LEU A 766 5.04 -24.74 5.29
C LEU A 766 4.32 -26.10 5.20
N ILE A 767 4.34 -26.90 6.27
CA ILE A 767 3.58 -28.16 6.36
C ILE A 767 2.07 -27.90 6.31
N TRP A 768 1.56 -26.88 7.04
CA TRP A 768 0.16 -26.49 6.92
C TRP A 768 -0.23 -26.17 5.47
N TRP A 769 0.58 -25.39 4.74
CA TRP A 769 0.28 -25.04 3.35
C TRP A 769 0.42 -26.21 2.37
N ALA A 770 1.27 -27.20 2.68
CA ALA A 770 1.30 -28.46 1.96
C ALA A 770 -0.02 -29.23 2.13
N ILE A 771 -0.46 -29.45 3.37
CA ILE A 771 -1.72 -30.13 3.70
C ILE A 771 -2.94 -29.40 3.11
N GLU A 772 -3.02 -28.08 3.30
CA GLU A 772 -4.15 -27.26 2.85
C GLU A 772 -4.33 -27.36 1.34
N SER A 773 -3.22 -27.33 0.58
CA SER A 773 -3.26 -27.46 -0.89
C SER A 773 -3.92 -28.77 -1.37
N LYS A 774 -3.96 -29.81 -0.53
CA LYS A 774 -4.60 -31.11 -0.82
C LYS A 774 -5.97 -31.27 -0.15
N ALA A 775 -6.37 -30.39 0.77
CA ALA A 775 -7.63 -30.51 1.51
C ALA A 775 -8.89 -30.45 0.62
N LYS A 776 -8.82 -29.85 -0.58
CA LYS A 776 -9.93 -29.91 -1.56
C LYS A 776 -9.88 -31.17 -2.43
N SER A 777 -8.72 -31.46 -3.03
CA SER A 777 -8.53 -32.50 -4.05
C SER A 777 -8.43 -33.91 -3.48
N ASN A 778 -7.89 -34.05 -2.27
CA ASN A 778 -7.58 -35.33 -1.61
C ASN A 778 -8.19 -35.34 -0.20
N ARG A 779 -9.41 -34.80 -0.07
CA ARG A 779 -10.12 -34.62 1.20
C ARG A 779 -10.18 -35.90 2.02
N GLN A 780 -10.44 -37.04 1.38
CA GLN A 780 -10.53 -38.33 2.06
C GLN A 780 -9.20 -38.69 2.73
N GLN A 781 -8.09 -38.71 1.99
CA GLN A 781 -6.76 -39.05 2.52
C GLN A 781 -6.30 -38.06 3.61
N VAL A 782 -6.62 -36.77 3.46
CA VAL A 782 -6.36 -35.77 4.50
C VAL A 782 -7.18 -36.07 5.76
N VAL A 783 -8.48 -36.37 5.64
CA VAL A 783 -9.33 -36.70 6.80
C VAL A 783 -8.89 -38.00 7.47
N GLU A 784 -8.49 -39.02 6.70
CA GLU A 784 -7.94 -40.30 7.20
C GLU A 784 -6.64 -40.08 7.99
N MET A 785 -5.72 -39.26 7.48
CA MET A 785 -4.48 -38.89 8.19
C MET A 785 -4.77 -38.22 9.55
N PHE A 786 -5.75 -37.31 9.61
CA PHE A 786 -6.20 -36.72 10.88
C PHE A 786 -7.15 -37.63 11.69
N ALA A 787 -7.63 -38.74 11.12
CA ALA A 787 -8.40 -39.77 11.84
C ALA A 787 -7.50 -40.80 12.54
N ASP A 788 -6.21 -40.86 12.20
CA ASP A 788 -5.21 -41.63 12.93
C ASP A 788 -4.91 -41.02 14.32
N ALA A 789 -4.96 -41.86 15.36
CA ALA A 789 -4.78 -41.42 16.74
C ALA A 789 -3.31 -41.13 17.10
N SER A 790 -2.34 -41.79 16.46
CA SER A 790 -0.91 -41.52 16.68
C SER A 790 -0.53 -40.17 16.07
N PHE A 791 -1.03 -39.87 14.87
CA PHE A 791 -0.83 -38.61 14.17
C PHE A 791 -1.41 -37.43 14.96
N ARG A 792 -2.68 -37.51 15.40
CA ARG A 792 -3.31 -36.43 16.18
C ARG A 792 -2.59 -36.11 17.49
N LYS A 793 -1.94 -37.09 18.12
CA LYS A 793 -1.29 -36.92 19.42
C LYS A 793 0.05 -36.18 19.33
N GLN A 794 0.69 -36.09 18.17
CA GLN A 794 1.95 -35.37 17.97
C GLN A 794 1.82 -33.88 18.33
N GLU A 795 2.80 -33.31 19.05
CA GLU A 795 2.70 -31.92 19.57
C GLU A 795 2.51 -30.90 18.43
N ILE A 796 3.27 -31.04 17.33
CA ILE A 796 3.17 -30.15 16.15
C ILE A 796 1.76 -30.16 15.54
N VAL A 797 1.11 -31.33 15.50
CA VAL A 797 -0.27 -31.49 14.98
C VAL A 797 -1.27 -30.81 15.91
N GLN A 798 -1.16 -31.02 17.23
CA GLN A 798 -2.03 -30.38 18.23
C GLN A 798 -1.88 -28.85 18.25
N LYS A 799 -0.64 -28.37 18.27
CA LYS A 799 -0.28 -26.94 18.44
C LYS A 799 -0.59 -26.10 17.20
N HIS A 800 -0.35 -26.65 16.01
CA HIS A 800 -0.37 -25.88 14.76
C HIS A 800 -1.42 -26.32 13.74
N LEU A 801 -1.89 -27.58 13.72
CA LEU A 801 -2.65 -28.11 12.59
C LEU A 801 -4.13 -28.43 12.88
N LEU A 802 -4.47 -29.01 14.05
CA LEU A 802 -5.84 -29.45 14.37
C LEU A 802 -6.90 -28.34 14.21
N ASN A 803 -6.61 -27.16 14.76
CA ASN A 803 -7.52 -26.02 14.64
C ASN A 803 -7.63 -25.54 13.18
N LYS A 804 -6.52 -25.50 12.44
CA LYS A 804 -6.49 -25.04 11.04
C LYS A 804 -7.26 -25.97 10.11
N ILE A 805 -7.12 -27.30 10.23
CA ILE A 805 -7.84 -28.24 9.35
C ILE A 805 -9.35 -28.20 9.58
N MET A 806 -9.78 -28.10 10.84
CA MET A 806 -11.20 -27.91 11.16
C MET A 806 -11.71 -26.56 10.66
N GLN A 807 -10.95 -25.47 10.89
CA GLN A 807 -11.28 -24.13 10.39
C GLN A 807 -11.41 -24.13 8.86
N ARG A 808 -10.55 -24.85 8.13
CA ARG A 808 -10.54 -24.94 6.66
C ARG A 808 -11.80 -25.61 6.13
N TYR A 809 -12.19 -26.75 6.69
CA TYR A 809 -13.40 -27.43 6.24
C TYR A 809 -14.66 -26.66 6.62
N ALA A 810 -14.73 -26.15 7.85
CA ALA A 810 -15.85 -25.32 8.31
C ALA A 810 -15.98 -24.02 7.49
N SER A 811 -14.88 -23.36 7.12
CA SER A 811 -14.89 -22.12 6.31
C SER A 811 -15.27 -22.33 4.84
N ALA A 812 -15.04 -23.54 4.29
CA ALA A 812 -15.48 -23.88 2.94
C ALA A 812 -16.98 -24.24 2.89
N ALA A 813 -17.50 -24.79 4.00
CA ALA A 813 -18.92 -25.08 4.23
C ALA A 813 -19.62 -25.87 3.11
N GLY A 814 -18.89 -26.65 2.29
CA GLY A 814 -19.50 -27.59 1.35
C GLY A 814 -20.05 -28.82 2.09
N ARG A 815 -21.02 -29.53 1.51
CA ARG A 815 -21.58 -30.77 2.11
C ARG A 815 -20.47 -31.73 2.56
N ASN A 816 -19.51 -31.98 1.68
CA ASN A 816 -18.38 -32.89 1.92
C ASN A 816 -17.37 -32.30 2.93
N ASP A 817 -17.24 -30.98 3.01
CA ASP A 817 -16.37 -30.33 4.01
C ASP A 817 -17.01 -30.39 5.41
N LEU A 818 -18.32 -30.16 5.54
CA LEU A 818 -19.03 -30.33 6.81
C LEU A 818 -19.10 -31.80 7.26
N GLN A 819 -19.15 -32.75 6.31
CA GLN A 819 -18.97 -34.17 6.61
C GLN A 819 -17.56 -34.49 7.10
N ALA A 820 -16.52 -33.86 6.53
CA ALA A 820 -15.16 -33.96 7.06
C ALA A 820 -15.06 -33.42 8.50
N CYS A 821 -15.69 -32.29 8.81
CA CYS A 821 -15.81 -31.79 10.19
C CYS A 821 -16.46 -32.83 11.13
N ALA A 822 -17.52 -33.51 10.68
CA ALA A 822 -18.20 -34.53 11.48
C ALA A 822 -17.30 -35.74 11.75
N LEU A 823 -16.56 -36.20 10.74
CA LEU A 823 -15.62 -37.32 10.86
C LEU A 823 -14.44 -36.99 11.78
N LEU A 824 -13.84 -35.80 11.64
CA LEU A 824 -12.74 -35.35 12.51
C LEU A 824 -13.15 -35.31 13.99
N LEU A 825 -14.38 -34.87 14.29
CA LEU A 825 -14.92 -34.90 15.65
C LEU A 825 -15.27 -36.33 16.09
N LYS A 826 -15.89 -37.15 15.24
CA LYS A 826 -16.25 -38.55 15.56
C LYS A 826 -15.02 -39.37 15.93
N GLN A 827 -13.93 -39.22 15.17
CA GLN A 827 -12.68 -39.96 15.36
C GLN A 827 -11.79 -39.39 16.47
N SER A 828 -12.16 -38.24 17.05
CA SER A 828 -11.46 -37.61 18.18
C SER A 828 -12.39 -37.57 19.39
N PRO A 829 -12.49 -38.64 20.20
CA PRO A 829 -13.27 -38.62 21.44
C PRO A 829 -12.59 -37.83 22.57
N GLU A 830 -11.27 -37.61 22.52
CA GLU A 830 -10.50 -37.05 23.62
C GLU A 830 -10.78 -35.55 23.82
N ALA A 831 -11.12 -35.14 25.05
CA ALA A 831 -11.59 -33.79 25.36
C ALA A 831 -10.61 -32.66 24.92
N ALA A 832 -9.30 -32.88 25.06
CA ALA A 832 -8.27 -31.91 24.65
C ALA A 832 -8.26 -31.71 23.11
N THR A 833 -8.20 -32.81 22.35
CA THR A 833 -8.27 -32.82 20.88
C THR A 833 -9.56 -32.16 20.38
N ARG A 834 -10.71 -32.51 20.98
CA ARG A 834 -12.03 -31.93 20.65
C ARG A 834 -12.05 -30.42 20.88
N LYS A 835 -11.49 -29.93 21.99
CA LYS A 835 -11.40 -28.50 22.28
C LYS A 835 -10.62 -27.73 21.21
N LEU A 836 -9.55 -28.31 20.66
CA LEU A 836 -8.75 -27.72 19.57
C LEU A 836 -9.51 -27.70 18.24
N LEU A 837 -10.21 -28.79 17.90
CA LEU A 837 -11.09 -28.85 16.73
C LEU A 837 -12.23 -27.81 16.85
N LEU A 838 -12.96 -27.78 17.97
CA LEU A 838 -14.05 -26.83 18.22
C LEU A 838 -13.57 -25.37 18.14
N LYS A 839 -12.38 -25.05 18.64
CA LYS A 839 -11.75 -23.72 18.46
C LYS A 839 -11.53 -23.36 16.98
N GLY A 840 -11.16 -24.34 16.15
CA GLY A 840 -11.07 -24.18 14.70
C GLY A 840 -12.44 -23.96 14.04
N PHE A 841 -13.44 -24.73 14.46
CA PHE A 841 -14.82 -24.59 13.97
C PHE A 841 -15.40 -23.20 14.30
N GLU A 842 -15.24 -22.73 15.54
CA GLU A 842 -15.64 -21.38 15.96
C GLU A 842 -14.90 -20.28 15.19
N ALA A 843 -13.60 -20.46 14.90
CA ALA A 843 -12.82 -19.51 14.12
C ALA A 843 -13.31 -19.37 12.66
N ALA A 844 -13.96 -20.39 12.09
CA ALA A 844 -14.53 -20.33 10.74
C ALA A 844 -15.80 -19.49 10.64
N PHE A 845 -16.60 -19.47 11.71
CA PHE A 845 -17.89 -18.74 11.78
C PHE A 845 -17.81 -17.42 12.56
N LYS A 846 -16.61 -16.96 12.94
CA LYS A 846 -16.43 -15.68 13.62
C LYS A 846 -16.86 -14.52 12.71
N GLY A 847 -18.00 -13.90 13.03
CA GLY A 847 -18.61 -12.84 12.21
C GLY A 847 -19.36 -13.35 10.97
N ARG A 848 -19.73 -14.64 10.93
CA ARG A 848 -20.48 -15.27 9.84
C ARG A 848 -21.63 -16.09 10.38
N SER A 849 -22.71 -16.22 9.60
CA SER A 849 -23.80 -17.12 9.98
C SER A 849 -23.45 -18.58 9.74
N MET A 850 -24.02 -19.46 10.55
CA MET A 850 -23.85 -20.90 10.42
C MET A 850 -24.99 -21.44 9.55
N GLY A 851 -24.66 -21.93 8.35
CA GLY A 851 -25.61 -22.58 7.45
C GLY A 851 -26.19 -23.88 8.05
N LYS A 852 -27.13 -24.52 7.36
CA LYS A 852 -27.73 -25.80 7.78
C LYS A 852 -26.63 -26.84 8.07
N ILE A 853 -26.44 -27.16 9.35
CA ILE A 853 -25.45 -28.14 9.82
C ILE A 853 -26.01 -29.55 9.55
N PRO A 854 -25.28 -30.45 8.87
CA PRO A 854 -25.71 -31.84 8.72
C PRO A 854 -25.96 -32.50 10.08
N PRO A 855 -27.03 -33.31 10.27
CA PRO A 855 -27.35 -33.93 11.57
C PRO A 855 -26.19 -34.71 12.19
N ALA A 856 -25.37 -35.37 11.36
CA ALA A 856 -24.16 -36.06 11.80
C ALA A 856 -23.12 -35.10 12.42
N LEU A 857 -22.92 -33.91 11.86
CA LEU A 857 -22.04 -32.89 12.42
C LEU A 857 -22.66 -32.29 13.69
N ALA A 858 -23.97 -32.00 13.69
CA ALA A 858 -24.66 -31.47 14.87
C ALA A 858 -24.52 -32.41 16.09
N LYS A 859 -24.79 -33.72 15.90
CA LYS A 859 -24.57 -34.76 16.92
C LYS A 859 -23.13 -34.79 17.42
N GLN A 860 -22.16 -34.63 16.53
CA GLN A 860 -20.75 -34.65 16.90
C GLN A 860 -20.28 -33.37 17.59
N LEU A 861 -20.88 -32.21 17.31
CA LEU A 861 -20.58 -30.98 18.04
C LEU A 861 -21.14 -31.07 19.48
N THR A 862 -22.39 -31.52 19.65
CA THR A 862 -23.03 -31.61 20.98
C THR A 862 -22.41 -32.66 21.90
N ALA A 863 -21.99 -33.82 21.36
CA ALA A 863 -21.37 -34.90 22.13
C ALA A 863 -20.09 -34.51 22.91
N GLY A 864 -19.45 -33.39 22.57
CA GLY A 864 -18.27 -32.86 23.29
C GLY A 864 -18.58 -31.75 24.29
N GLY A 865 -19.81 -31.68 24.80
CA GLY A 865 -20.28 -30.52 25.58
C GLY A 865 -20.53 -29.27 24.72
N GLY A 866 -20.55 -29.39 23.40
CA GLY A 866 -20.95 -28.34 22.45
C GLY A 866 -20.03 -27.12 22.30
N GLY A 867 -18.86 -27.10 22.94
CA GLY A 867 -17.90 -25.99 22.85
C GLY A 867 -18.32 -24.75 23.64
N SER A 868 -17.99 -23.56 23.13
CA SER A 868 -18.34 -22.30 23.78
C SER A 868 -19.86 -22.13 23.95
N LEU A 869 -20.26 -21.21 24.83
CA LEU A 869 -21.66 -20.80 24.98
C LEU A 869 -22.25 -20.32 23.64
N VAL A 870 -21.45 -19.61 22.83
CA VAL A 870 -21.79 -19.12 21.50
C VAL A 870 -22.06 -20.27 20.53
N LEU A 871 -21.19 -21.29 20.51
CA LEU A 871 -21.37 -22.46 19.64
C LEU A 871 -22.57 -23.31 20.07
N ARG A 872 -22.70 -23.60 21.37
CA ARG A 872 -23.88 -24.31 21.91
C ARG A 872 -25.19 -23.60 21.60
N LEU A 873 -25.19 -22.26 21.66
CA LEU A 873 -26.35 -21.47 21.28
C LEU A 873 -26.64 -21.61 19.77
N ARG A 874 -25.63 -21.49 18.89
CA ARG A 874 -25.77 -21.76 17.44
C ARG A 874 -26.26 -23.18 17.11
N LEU A 875 -26.11 -24.12 18.03
CA LEU A 875 -26.60 -25.51 17.95
C LEU A 875 -27.99 -25.73 18.57
N GLY A 876 -28.66 -24.68 19.07
CA GLY A 876 -29.99 -24.79 19.67
C GLY A 876 -30.05 -25.50 21.02
N ASN A 877 -28.94 -25.59 21.76
CA ASN A 877 -28.93 -26.31 23.04
C ASN A 877 -29.78 -25.58 24.11
N PRO A 878 -30.82 -26.21 24.70
CA PRO A 878 -31.75 -25.53 25.61
C PRO A 878 -31.10 -24.93 26.86
N GLN A 879 -30.11 -25.63 27.44
CA GLN A 879 -29.40 -25.12 28.62
C GLN A 879 -28.48 -23.95 28.25
N ALA A 880 -27.85 -23.97 27.08
CA ALA A 880 -27.06 -22.85 26.58
C ALA A 880 -27.93 -21.63 26.26
N ILE A 881 -29.14 -21.82 25.73
CA ILE A 881 -30.14 -20.75 25.61
C ILE A 881 -30.40 -20.15 27.00
N LYS A 882 -30.75 -20.96 28.01
CA LYS A 882 -30.95 -20.48 29.40
C LYS A 882 -29.75 -19.71 29.94
N THR A 883 -28.53 -20.26 29.85
CA THR A 883 -27.29 -19.62 30.31
C THR A 883 -26.98 -18.32 29.54
N ALA A 884 -27.20 -18.29 28.23
CA ALA A 884 -26.96 -17.11 27.42
C ALA A 884 -27.96 -15.98 27.70
N LEU A 885 -29.24 -16.30 27.97
CA LEU A 885 -30.23 -15.30 28.39
C LEU A 885 -29.89 -14.70 29.77
N VAL A 886 -29.41 -15.51 30.72
CA VAL A 886 -28.92 -15.02 32.04
C VAL A 886 -27.67 -14.15 31.88
N THR A 887 -26.71 -14.59 31.06
CA THR A 887 -25.47 -13.84 30.77
C THR A 887 -25.76 -12.51 30.07
N LEU A 888 -26.74 -12.49 29.17
CA LEU A 888 -27.24 -11.32 28.47
C LEU A 888 -27.89 -10.30 29.41
N ALA A 889 -28.68 -10.75 30.37
CA ALA A 889 -29.33 -9.90 31.37
C ALA A 889 -28.36 -9.37 32.45
N ASN A 890 -27.22 -10.03 32.67
CA ASN A 890 -26.25 -9.65 33.70
C ASN A 890 -25.48 -8.37 33.31
N LYS A 891 -25.71 -7.28 34.06
CA LYS A 891 -25.07 -5.97 33.88
C LYS A 891 -23.54 -6.02 34.02
N SER A 892 -23.00 -6.90 34.86
CA SER A 892 -21.55 -7.06 35.08
C SER A 892 -20.83 -7.81 33.94
N THR A 893 -21.57 -8.40 32.99
CA THR A 893 -20.97 -9.02 31.80
C THR A 893 -20.47 -7.95 30.83
N LYS A 894 -19.24 -8.10 30.33
CA LYS A 894 -18.64 -7.18 29.35
C LYS A 894 -19.55 -6.98 28.12
N ALA A 895 -19.73 -5.73 27.70
CA ALA A 895 -20.55 -5.33 26.55
C ALA A 895 -20.35 -6.20 25.30
N GLN A 896 -19.08 -6.44 24.93
CA GLN A 896 -18.72 -7.24 23.76
C GLN A 896 -19.24 -8.68 23.81
N SER A 897 -19.29 -9.29 25.00
CA SER A 897 -19.83 -10.64 25.20
C SER A 897 -21.35 -10.66 25.07
N ARG A 898 -22.05 -9.61 25.56
CA ARG A 898 -23.49 -9.46 25.37
C ARG A 898 -23.85 -9.26 23.90
N ILE A 899 -23.13 -8.38 23.19
CA ILE A 899 -23.32 -8.13 21.75
C ILE A 899 -23.18 -9.43 20.95
N ALA A 900 -22.13 -10.22 21.20
CA ALA A 900 -21.95 -11.51 20.53
C ALA A 900 -23.08 -12.52 20.79
N LEU A 901 -23.75 -12.48 21.96
CA LEU A 901 -24.93 -13.30 22.22
C LEU A 901 -26.19 -12.75 21.54
N ILE A 902 -26.37 -11.42 21.52
CA ILE A 902 -27.48 -10.74 20.84
C ILE A 902 -27.48 -11.04 19.35
N GLU A 903 -26.33 -10.90 18.69
CA GLU A 903 -26.13 -11.23 17.28
C GLU A 903 -26.56 -12.67 16.99
N VAL A 904 -26.12 -13.63 17.81
CA VAL A 904 -26.44 -15.05 17.64
C VAL A 904 -27.92 -15.35 17.88
N PHE A 905 -28.52 -14.83 18.96
CA PHE A 905 -29.95 -14.99 19.20
C PHE A 905 -30.80 -14.42 18.05
N GLY A 906 -30.38 -13.28 17.49
CA GLY A 906 -30.97 -12.69 16.29
C GLY A 906 -30.81 -13.53 15.02
N GLU A 907 -29.64 -14.14 14.79
CA GLU A 907 -29.41 -15.07 13.68
C GLU A 907 -30.29 -16.33 13.76
N LEU A 908 -30.58 -16.79 14.98
CA LEU A 908 -31.33 -18.03 15.24
C LEU A 908 -32.86 -17.84 15.30
N LYS A 909 -33.35 -16.61 15.44
CA LYS A 909 -34.77 -16.30 15.72
C LYS A 909 -35.31 -17.01 17.00
N GLU A 910 -34.49 -17.14 18.05
CA GLU A 910 -34.86 -17.84 19.31
C GLU A 910 -35.91 -17.07 20.13
N PRO A 911 -37.19 -17.50 20.20
CA PRO A 911 -38.28 -16.67 20.74
C PRO A 911 -38.09 -16.26 22.21
N LYS A 912 -37.39 -17.08 23.02
CA LYS A 912 -37.10 -16.76 24.43
C LYS A 912 -36.17 -15.56 24.60
N ALA A 913 -35.50 -15.11 23.54
CA ALA A 913 -34.67 -13.91 23.55
C ALA A 913 -35.48 -12.60 23.46
N VAL A 914 -36.73 -12.62 22.97
CA VAL A 914 -37.50 -11.39 22.71
C VAL A 914 -37.78 -10.61 24.00
N ALA A 915 -38.27 -11.25 25.07
CA ALA A 915 -38.54 -10.55 26.32
C ALA A 915 -37.26 -9.96 26.98
N PRO A 916 -36.12 -10.69 27.07
CA PRO A 916 -34.84 -10.13 27.47
C PRO A 916 -34.33 -9.00 26.57
N PHE A 917 -34.52 -9.08 25.24
CA PHE A 917 -34.19 -8.00 24.31
C PHE A 917 -35.01 -6.74 24.60
N LEU A 918 -36.33 -6.85 24.72
CA LEU A 918 -37.20 -5.73 25.07
C LEU A 918 -36.86 -5.12 26.43
N ALA A 919 -36.49 -5.96 27.41
CA ALA A 919 -36.00 -5.49 28.72
C ALA A 919 -34.65 -4.75 28.64
N LEU A 920 -33.76 -5.12 27.71
CA LEU A 920 -32.48 -4.43 27.51
C LEU A 920 -32.64 -3.02 26.93
N LEU A 921 -33.70 -2.76 26.16
CA LEU A 921 -33.95 -1.42 25.58
C LEU A 921 -34.08 -0.34 26.66
N SER A 922 -34.80 -0.64 27.74
CA SER A 922 -35.01 0.26 28.89
C SER A 922 -34.00 0.09 30.02
N LYS A 923 -33.41 -1.11 30.21
CA LYS A 923 -32.49 -1.39 31.35
C LYS A 923 -31.01 -1.19 31.05
N SER A 924 -30.61 -1.06 29.78
CA SER A 924 -29.22 -0.80 29.36
C SER A 924 -28.98 0.69 29.12
N LYS A 925 -27.86 1.22 29.63
CA LYS A 925 -27.34 2.56 29.27
C LYS A 925 -26.27 2.51 28.17
N GLU A 926 -25.95 1.33 27.64
CA GLU A 926 -24.92 1.14 26.61
C GLU A 926 -25.53 1.18 25.20
N ASN A 927 -25.25 2.26 24.47
CA ASN A 927 -25.73 2.50 23.09
C ASN A 927 -25.40 1.32 22.14
N SER A 928 -24.19 0.75 22.23
CA SER A 928 -23.78 -0.40 21.42
C SER A 928 -24.63 -1.66 21.67
N VAL A 929 -25.08 -1.89 22.91
CA VAL A 929 -25.97 -3.00 23.26
C VAL A 929 -27.39 -2.71 22.78
N GLN A 930 -27.92 -1.50 22.99
CA GLN A 930 -29.27 -1.14 22.51
C GLN A 930 -29.38 -1.28 20.98
N LYS A 931 -28.38 -0.82 20.22
CA LYS A 931 -28.34 -0.94 18.77
C LYS A 931 -28.24 -2.38 18.27
N ALA A 932 -27.40 -3.21 18.90
CA ALA A 932 -27.33 -4.63 18.59
C ALA A 932 -28.69 -5.32 18.84
N THR A 933 -29.34 -5.01 19.97
CA THR A 933 -30.64 -5.57 20.34
C THR A 933 -31.75 -5.20 19.34
N LEU A 934 -31.85 -3.92 18.96
CA LEU A 934 -32.83 -3.47 17.96
C LEU A 934 -32.59 -4.10 16.58
N SER A 935 -31.32 -4.30 16.20
CA SER A 935 -30.95 -5.00 14.96
C SER A 935 -31.37 -6.47 15.00
N ALA A 936 -31.10 -7.16 16.11
CA ALA A 936 -31.48 -8.55 16.31
C ALA A 936 -33.01 -8.73 16.32
N LEU A 937 -33.76 -7.81 16.94
CA LEU A 937 -35.23 -7.80 16.96
C LEU A 937 -35.86 -7.77 15.55
N GLN A 938 -35.15 -7.31 14.51
CA GLN A 938 -35.66 -7.32 13.13
C GLN A 938 -35.91 -8.74 12.59
N ASN A 939 -35.31 -9.77 13.20
CA ASN A 939 -35.45 -11.15 12.74
C ASN A 939 -36.64 -11.89 13.37
N PHE A 940 -37.31 -11.26 14.34
CA PHE A 940 -38.47 -11.77 15.08
C PHE A 940 -39.78 -11.23 14.49
N LYS A 941 -40.92 -11.87 14.78
CA LYS A 941 -42.25 -11.55 14.18
C LYS A 941 -43.37 -11.27 15.19
N GLU A 942 -43.05 -11.33 16.47
CA GLU A 942 -43.98 -11.21 17.59
C GLU A 942 -44.63 -9.81 17.63
N ALA A 943 -45.96 -9.76 17.70
CA ALA A 943 -46.73 -8.53 17.52
C ALA A 943 -46.47 -7.46 18.58
N ASN A 944 -46.04 -7.86 19.78
CA ASN A 944 -45.72 -6.97 20.89
C ASN A 944 -44.37 -6.24 20.75
N ILE A 945 -43.50 -6.63 19.81
CA ILE A 945 -42.19 -6.00 19.63
C ILE A 945 -42.34 -4.52 19.30
N ALA A 946 -43.23 -4.18 18.36
CA ALA A 946 -43.47 -2.80 17.97
C ALA A 946 -43.98 -1.95 19.14
N SER A 947 -45.01 -2.41 19.86
CA SER A 947 -45.58 -1.67 21.00
C SER A 947 -44.58 -1.50 22.16
N ALA A 948 -43.73 -2.50 22.43
CA ALA A 948 -42.70 -2.42 23.46
C ALA A 948 -41.52 -1.50 23.08
N VAL A 949 -41.11 -1.52 21.80
CA VAL A 949 -40.11 -0.59 21.25
C VAL A 949 -40.65 0.85 21.28
N LEU A 950 -41.92 1.07 20.89
CA LEU A 950 -42.59 2.37 20.97
C LEU A 950 -42.69 2.87 22.42
N LYS A 951 -43.06 1.99 23.37
CA LYS A 951 -43.11 2.34 24.81
C LYS A 951 -41.74 2.75 25.38
N SER A 952 -40.64 2.20 24.85
CA SER A 952 -39.27 2.53 25.27
C SER A 952 -38.63 3.62 24.40
N TYR A 953 -39.31 4.12 23.36
CA TYR A 953 -38.70 4.94 22.30
C TYR A 953 -38.10 6.25 22.82
N SER A 954 -38.76 6.92 23.76
CA SER A 954 -38.25 8.13 24.43
C SER A 954 -37.06 7.89 25.38
N GLN A 955 -36.79 6.63 25.73
CA GLN A 955 -35.66 6.23 26.60
C GLN A 955 -34.43 5.77 25.79
N LEU A 956 -34.56 5.63 24.48
CA LEU A 956 -33.46 5.27 23.58
C LEU A 956 -32.56 6.49 23.29
N THR A 957 -31.27 6.25 23.07
CA THR A 957 -30.38 7.26 22.50
C THR A 957 -30.81 7.62 21.07
N PRO A 958 -30.48 8.81 20.55
CA PRO A 958 -30.80 9.19 19.17
C PRO A 958 -30.31 8.17 18.12
N GLU A 959 -29.10 7.60 18.27
CA GLU A 959 -28.60 6.59 17.33
C GLU A 959 -29.22 5.19 17.51
N ALA A 960 -29.92 4.95 18.62
CA ALA A 960 -30.75 3.77 18.82
C ALA A 960 -32.19 4.02 18.31
N GLN A 961 -32.72 5.24 18.40
CA GLN A 961 -33.98 5.62 17.76
C GLN A 961 -33.92 5.41 16.24
N GLU A 962 -32.84 5.80 15.55
CA GLU A 962 -32.64 5.52 14.10
C GLU A 962 -32.78 4.01 13.76
N VAL A 963 -32.23 3.12 14.60
CA VAL A 963 -32.33 1.65 14.42
C VAL A 963 -33.74 1.15 14.78
N ALA A 964 -34.37 1.71 15.81
CA ALA A 964 -35.74 1.38 16.23
C ALA A 964 -36.77 1.76 15.17
N GLN A 965 -36.62 2.91 14.51
CA GLN A 965 -37.45 3.30 13.38
C GLN A 965 -37.29 2.33 12.21
N THR A 966 -36.05 1.95 11.88
CA THR A 966 -35.73 0.97 10.83
C THR A 966 -36.38 -0.39 11.12
N LEU A 967 -36.35 -0.84 12.38
CA LEU A 967 -37.07 -2.01 12.88
C LEU A 967 -38.59 -1.86 12.68
N LEU A 968 -39.18 -0.75 13.14
CA LEU A 968 -40.63 -0.51 13.10
C LEU A 968 -41.19 -0.46 11.67
N VAL A 969 -40.46 0.08 10.70
CA VAL A 969 -40.95 0.12 9.29
C VAL A 969 -40.73 -1.17 8.51
N SER A 970 -39.99 -2.16 9.06
CA SER A 970 -39.69 -3.41 8.35
C SER A 970 -40.91 -4.29 8.06
N ARG A 971 -42.05 -4.05 8.72
CA ARG A 971 -43.30 -4.81 8.56
C ARG A 971 -44.52 -3.88 8.57
N LYS A 972 -45.52 -4.20 7.74
CA LYS A 972 -46.79 -3.47 7.59
C LYS A 972 -47.47 -3.13 8.92
N SER A 973 -47.69 -4.13 9.77
CA SER A 973 -48.40 -3.97 11.06
C SER A 973 -47.62 -3.11 12.07
N TRP A 974 -46.29 -3.11 12.00
CA TRP A 974 -45.42 -2.32 12.86
C TRP A 974 -45.30 -0.87 12.37
N ALA A 975 -45.27 -0.67 11.04
CA ALA A 975 -45.32 0.65 10.42
C ALA A 975 -46.63 1.39 10.77
N LEU A 976 -47.77 0.69 10.75
CA LEU A 976 -49.05 1.23 11.21
C LEU A 976 -49.02 1.66 12.69
N GLN A 977 -48.45 0.85 13.59
CA GLN A 977 -48.33 1.22 15.01
C GLN A 977 -47.48 2.49 15.20
N LEU A 978 -46.35 2.61 14.50
CA LEU A 978 -45.53 3.82 14.51
C LEU A 978 -46.32 5.03 13.97
N LEU A 979 -46.99 4.89 12.82
CA LEU A 979 -47.81 5.95 12.23
C LEU A 979 -48.96 6.39 13.15
N HIS A 980 -49.56 5.49 13.92
CA HIS A 980 -50.60 5.85 14.89
C HIS A 980 -50.07 6.62 16.11
N GLU A 981 -48.87 6.31 16.61
CA GLU A 981 -48.29 7.11 17.70
C GLU A 981 -47.78 8.48 17.20
N ILE A 982 -47.43 8.58 15.92
CA ILE A 982 -47.18 9.85 15.22
C ILE A 982 -48.49 10.65 15.05
N ASP A 983 -49.58 10.01 14.63
CA ASP A 983 -50.89 10.65 14.45
C ASP A 983 -51.48 11.21 15.76
N LYS A 984 -51.15 10.57 16.89
CA LYS A 984 -51.47 11.01 18.26
C LYS A 984 -50.51 12.09 18.80
N GLY A 985 -49.54 12.56 18.02
CA GLY A 985 -48.55 13.57 18.43
C GLY A 985 -47.52 13.11 19.48
N LYS A 986 -47.42 11.80 19.77
CA LYS A 986 -46.45 11.27 20.75
C LYS A 986 -45.04 11.10 20.17
N ILE A 987 -44.94 10.98 18.85
CA ILE A 987 -43.68 10.96 18.12
C ILE A 987 -43.80 12.04 17.05
N ASP A 988 -42.92 13.03 17.08
CA ASP A 988 -42.86 14.09 16.07
C ASP A 988 -42.60 13.50 14.67
N PRO A 989 -43.45 13.75 13.66
CA PRO A 989 -43.19 13.34 12.28
C PRO A 989 -41.81 13.77 11.76
N GLN A 990 -41.29 14.93 12.18
CA GLN A 990 -39.96 15.43 11.78
C GLN A 990 -38.80 14.61 12.38
N SER A 991 -39.06 13.80 13.41
CA SER A 991 -38.06 12.88 13.97
C SER A 991 -37.82 11.62 13.12
N ILE A 992 -38.70 11.37 12.14
CA ILE A 992 -38.60 10.23 11.21
C ILE A 992 -37.97 10.70 9.89
N PRO A 993 -36.83 10.13 9.45
CA PRO A 993 -36.23 10.46 8.16
C PRO A 993 -37.15 10.12 6.97
N ASP A 994 -37.14 10.96 5.94
CA ASP A 994 -37.94 10.75 4.72
C ASP A 994 -37.68 9.40 4.03
N GLU A 995 -36.46 8.85 4.14
CA GLU A 995 -36.13 7.50 3.66
C GLU A 995 -36.92 6.41 4.42
N THR A 996 -37.06 6.57 5.74
CA THR A 996 -37.83 5.69 6.60
C THR A 996 -39.33 5.81 6.32
N ALA A 997 -39.85 7.03 6.11
CA ALA A 997 -41.22 7.25 5.67
C ALA A 997 -41.50 6.63 4.28
N ARG A 998 -40.57 6.75 3.33
CA ARG A 998 -40.63 6.07 2.02
C ARG A 998 -40.63 4.54 2.15
N LYS A 999 -39.93 3.95 3.11
CA LYS A 999 -39.99 2.49 3.34
C LYS A 999 -41.38 2.02 3.77
N MET A 1000 -42.14 2.84 4.50
CA MET A 1000 -43.53 2.50 4.86
C MET A 1000 -44.39 2.32 3.61
N THR A 1001 -44.23 3.14 2.58
CA THR A 1001 -45.05 3.06 1.35
C THR A 1001 -44.80 1.79 0.53
N ILE A 1002 -43.68 1.09 0.72
CA ILE A 1002 -43.37 -0.17 0.00
C ILE A 1002 -44.37 -1.28 0.37
N HIS A 1003 -44.93 -1.25 1.60
CA HIS A 1003 -45.99 -2.19 2.03
C HIS A 1003 -47.30 -2.08 1.23
N SER A 1004 -47.42 -1.09 0.34
CA SER A 1004 -48.53 -0.92 -0.62
C SER A 1004 -49.93 -0.93 0.02
N ASP A 1005 -50.02 -0.51 1.29
CA ASP A 1005 -51.26 -0.49 2.07
C ASP A 1005 -51.94 0.89 2.04
N LYS A 1006 -53.28 0.89 1.89
CA LYS A 1006 -54.08 2.12 1.77
C LYS A 1006 -54.08 2.97 3.05
N ALA A 1007 -54.09 2.36 4.24
CA ALA A 1007 -54.08 3.09 5.50
C ALA A 1007 -52.70 3.68 5.80
N ILE A 1008 -51.62 2.92 5.52
CA ILE A 1008 -50.25 3.46 5.54
C ILE A 1008 -50.13 4.64 4.56
N ALA A 1009 -50.59 4.49 3.31
CA ALA A 1009 -50.50 5.55 2.30
C ALA A 1009 -51.27 6.83 2.73
N ALA A 1010 -52.44 6.68 3.35
CA ALA A 1010 -53.21 7.81 3.87
C ALA A 1010 -52.50 8.53 5.03
N LEU A 1011 -52.02 7.79 6.04
CA LEU A 1011 -51.29 8.35 7.19
C LEU A 1011 -49.96 8.98 6.75
N VAL A 1012 -49.24 8.34 5.82
CA VAL A 1012 -48.01 8.91 5.26
C VAL A 1012 -48.31 10.18 4.46
N LYS A 1013 -49.38 10.24 3.66
CA LYS A 1013 -49.78 11.46 2.95
C LYS A 1013 -50.22 12.58 3.90
N LYS A 1014 -50.87 12.25 5.02
CA LYS A 1014 -51.29 13.21 6.06
C LYS A 1014 -50.10 13.94 6.69
N HIS A 1015 -49.03 13.21 7.03
CA HIS A 1015 -47.86 13.74 7.75
C HIS A 1015 -46.71 14.18 6.85
N TRP A 1016 -46.53 13.57 5.67
CA TRP A 1016 -45.51 13.93 4.67
C TRP A 1016 -46.18 14.37 3.36
N LYS A 1017 -46.35 15.70 3.21
CA LYS A 1017 -47.12 16.33 2.11
C LYS A 1017 -46.66 16.00 0.69
N SER A 1018 -45.40 15.55 0.50
CA SER A 1018 -44.95 14.85 -0.69
C SER A 1018 -43.73 13.97 -0.37
N LEU A 1019 -43.78 12.69 -0.73
CA LEU A 1019 -42.61 11.80 -0.80
C LEU A 1019 -42.12 11.56 -2.23
N GLN A 1020 -42.78 12.15 -3.24
CA GLN A 1020 -42.31 12.15 -4.61
C GLN A 1020 -41.14 13.13 -4.74
N GLY A 1021 -39.99 12.60 -5.16
CA GLY A 1021 -38.80 13.37 -5.47
C GLY A 1021 -38.99 14.32 -6.66
N ALA A 1022 -38.03 15.21 -6.87
CA ALA A 1022 -38.08 16.14 -8.00
C ALA A 1022 -38.04 15.38 -9.34
N THR A 1023 -38.70 15.89 -10.38
CA THR A 1023 -38.52 15.34 -11.74
C THR A 1023 -37.11 15.58 -12.24
N ASN A 1024 -36.62 14.77 -13.20
CA ASN A 1024 -35.29 14.97 -13.81
C ASN A 1024 -35.11 16.41 -14.36
N LYS A 1025 -36.17 17.00 -14.94
CA LYS A 1025 -36.16 18.40 -15.43
C LYS A 1025 -35.98 19.41 -14.29
N GLN A 1026 -36.66 19.22 -13.15
CA GLN A 1026 -36.48 20.04 -11.96
C GLN A 1026 -35.11 19.84 -11.29
N MET A 1027 -34.60 18.61 -11.23
CA MET A 1027 -33.25 18.33 -10.70
C MET A 1027 -32.17 19.01 -11.55
N GLN A 1028 -32.25 18.93 -12.88
CA GLN A 1028 -31.31 19.61 -13.77
C GLN A 1028 -31.39 21.13 -13.66
N ALA A 1029 -32.60 21.70 -13.61
CA ALA A 1029 -32.78 23.13 -13.35
C ALA A 1029 -32.16 23.56 -11.99
N ARG A 1030 -32.32 22.74 -10.95
CA ARG A 1030 -31.71 22.98 -9.62
C ARG A 1030 -30.19 22.81 -9.64
N ILE A 1031 -29.63 21.88 -10.40
CA ILE A 1031 -28.17 21.75 -10.59
C ILE A 1031 -27.61 23.01 -11.26
N VAL A 1032 -28.27 23.54 -12.29
CA VAL A 1032 -27.87 24.79 -12.97
C VAL A 1032 -28.01 26.02 -12.06
N GLN A 1033 -29.08 26.09 -11.26
CA GLN A 1033 -29.24 27.16 -10.27
C GLN A 1033 -28.13 27.10 -9.22
N LEU A 1034 -27.85 25.91 -8.67
CA LEU A 1034 -26.86 25.73 -7.63
C LEU A 1034 -25.43 25.86 -8.14
N SER A 1035 -25.13 25.50 -9.39
CA SER A 1035 -23.80 25.71 -9.97
C SER A 1035 -23.50 27.21 -10.11
N LYS A 1036 -24.49 28.03 -10.46
CA LYS A 1036 -24.38 29.51 -10.41
C LYS A 1036 -24.21 30.00 -8.97
N ALA A 1037 -25.01 29.53 -8.02
CA ALA A 1037 -24.92 29.92 -6.60
C ALA A 1037 -23.59 29.52 -5.92
N LEU A 1038 -22.93 28.46 -6.41
CA LEU A 1038 -21.59 28.04 -5.96
C LEU A 1038 -20.44 28.89 -6.50
N VAL A 1039 -20.68 29.73 -7.52
CA VAL A 1039 -19.67 30.60 -8.16
C VAL A 1039 -19.96 32.08 -7.87
N ALA A 1040 -21.21 32.46 -7.62
CA ALA A 1040 -21.61 33.81 -7.26
C ALA A 1040 -21.61 34.06 -5.73
N GLY A 1041 -21.07 35.19 -5.30
CA GLY A 1041 -21.06 35.65 -3.90
C GLY A 1041 -19.78 35.32 -3.14
N LYS A 1042 -19.80 35.54 -1.81
CA LYS A 1042 -18.64 35.31 -0.93
C LYS A 1042 -18.27 33.82 -0.86
N SER A 1043 -16.98 33.53 -0.67
CA SER A 1043 -16.43 32.19 -0.39
C SER A 1043 -17.22 31.47 0.71
N GLY A 1044 -17.24 30.14 0.63
CA GLY A 1044 -17.96 29.31 1.60
C GLY A 1044 -17.11 29.01 2.83
N ASP A 1045 -17.61 29.35 4.03
CA ASP A 1045 -16.96 29.05 5.31
C ASP A 1045 -16.89 27.54 5.53
N VAL A 1046 -15.67 26.99 5.54
CA VAL A 1046 -15.43 25.56 5.74
C VAL A 1046 -15.87 25.06 7.11
N TYR A 1047 -15.78 25.87 8.18
CA TYR A 1047 -16.15 25.47 9.54
C TYR A 1047 -17.67 25.39 9.71
N ASN A 1048 -18.41 26.34 9.14
CA ASN A 1048 -19.87 26.23 9.02
C ASN A 1048 -20.26 25.09 8.08
N GLY A 1049 -19.53 24.92 6.98
CA GLY A 1049 -19.63 23.77 6.08
C GLY A 1049 -19.45 22.42 6.78
N ARG A 1050 -18.55 22.32 7.76
CA ARG A 1050 -18.38 21.13 8.60
C ARG A 1050 -19.59 20.88 9.49
N LYS A 1051 -20.18 21.92 10.08
CA LYS A 1051 -21.43 21.78 10.87
C LYS A 1051 -22.55 21.25 9.97
N LEU A 1052 -22.71 21.82 8.78
CA LEU A 1052 -23.69 21.39 7.78
C LEU A 1052 -23.42 19.94 7.32
N PHE A 1053 -22.16 19.57 7.06
CA PHE A 1053 -21.79 18.20 6.73
C PHE A 1053 -22.11 17.22 7.87
N LEU A 1054 -21.74 17.56 9.12
CA LEU A 1054 -22.02 16.74 10.29
C LEU A 1054 -23.52 16.50 10.47
N ASN A 1055 -24.34 17.53 10.21
CA ASN A 1055 -25.79 17.46 10.33
C ASN A 1055 -26.46 16.69 9.18
N SER A 1056 -25.92 16.77 7.96
CA SER A 1056 -26.59 16.29 6.73
C SER A 1056 -25.93 15.05 6.10
N CYS A 1057 -24.62 15.09 5.85
CA CYS A 1057 -23.93 14.11 5.02
C CYS A 1057 -23.15 13.06 5.83
N ALA A 1058 -22.60 13.44 7.00
CA ALA A 1058 -21.83 12.59 7.90
C ALA A 1058 -22.62 11.40 8.44
N LYS A 1059 -23.95 11.51 8.45
CA LYS A 1059 -24.87 10.42 8.83
C LYS A 1059 -24.61 9.16 8.01
N CYS A 1060 -24.32 9.30 6.72
CA CYS A 1060 -24.03 8.15 5.83
C CYS A 1060 -22.56 8.07 5.43
N HIS A 1061 -21.94 9.20 5.11
CA HIS A 1061 -20.62 9.24 4.51
C HIS A 1061 -19.54 9.59 5.52
N ARG A 1062 -18.40 8.90 5.45
CA ARG A 1062 -17.20 9.33 6.14
C ARG A 1062 -16.44 10.32 5.27
N LEU A 1063 -16.26 11.53 5.79
CA LEU A 1063 -15.31 12.49 5.26
C LEU A 1063 -14.24 12.72 6.33
N PHE A 1064 -13.01 12.34 5.98
CA PHE A 1064 -11.87 12.23 6.90
C PHE A 1064 -12.14 11.26 8.05
N ASN A 1065 -12.18 11.78 9.28
CA ASN A 1065 -12.51 11.05 10.49
C ASN A 1065 -14.00 11.18 10.85
N ASP A 1066 -14.67 12.22 10.35
CA ASP A 1066 -16.05 12.58 10.65
C ASP A 1066 -17.02 11.72 9.84
N GLY A 1067 -18.12 11.31 10.47
CA GLY A 1067 -19.18 10.53 9.84
C GLY A 1067 -19.01 9.01 9.84
N LYS A 1068 -20.12 8.34 9.51
CA LYS A 1068 -20.30 6.87 9.54
C LYS A 1068 -19.76 6.21 8.25
N ARG A 1069 -19.60 4.88 8.23
CA ARG A 1069 -19.15 4.11 7.05
C ARG A 1069 -20.33 3.34 6.43
N ILE A 1070 -21.29 4.08 5.92
CA ILE A 1070 -22.53 3.56 5.33
C ILE A 1070 -22.44 3.80 3.82
N GLY A 1071 -22.59 5.04 3.38
CA GLY A 1071 -22.30 5.43 2.00
C GLY A 1071 -20.80 5.36 1.67
N PRO A 1072 -20.45 5.56 0.39
CA PRO A 1072 -19.06 5.64 -0.05
C PRO A 1072 -18.25 6.64 0.76
N GLY A 1073 -17.05 6.24 1.19
CA GLY A 1073 -16.15 7.08 2.00
C GLY A 1073 -15.60 8.24 1.19
N LEU A 1074 -16.27 9.40 1.26
CA LEU A 1074 -16.04 10.59 0.45
C LEU A 1074 -14.59 11.10 0.50
N THR A 1075 -13.82 10.79 1.55
CA THR A 1075 -12.40 11.17 1.69
C THR A 1075 -11.57 10.89 0.44
N ALA A 1076 -11.80 9.74 -0.21
CA ALA A 1076 -11.05 9.25 -1.37
C ALA A 1076 -11.74 9.52 -2.72
N TYR A 1077 -12.79 10.35 -2.75
CA TYR A 1077 -13.49 10.72 -3.97
C TYR A 1077 -13.00 12.08 -4.50
N LYS A 1078 -13.04 12.23 -5.83
CA LYS A 1078 -12.81 13.50 -6.52
C LYS A 1078 -13.94 14.47 -6.17
N ARG A 1079 -13.65 15.41 -5.27
CA ARG A 1079 -14.60 16.40 -4.75
C ARG A 1079 -14.32 17.83 -5.25
N ASP A 1080 -13.47 17.92 -6.28
CA ASP A 1080 -13.18 19.10 -7.10
C ASP A 1080 -14.38 19.45 -7.96
N ASP A 1081 -14.96 18.41 -8.54
CA ASP A 1081 -15.94 18.46 -9.59
C ASP A 1081 -17.27 18.86 -8.99
N SER A 1082 -17.45 20.17 -8.83
CA SER A 1082 -18.61 20.78 -8.19
C SER A 1082 -19.89 20.44 -8.95
N LEU A 1083 -19.80 20.28 -10.27
CA LEU A 1083 -20.91 19.92 -11.14
C LEU A 1083 -21.27 18.45 -10.98
N ARG A 1084 -20.30 17.53 -10.98
CA ARG A 1084 -20.56 16.10 -10.72
C ARG A 1084 -20.96 15.83 -9.27
N MET A 1085 -20.47 16.62 -8.30
CA MET A 1085 -20.97 16.60 -6.93
C MET A 1085 -22.41 17.10 -6.86
N LEU A 1086 -22.76 18.22 -7.52
CA LEU A 1086 -24.15 18.67 -7.58
C LEU A 1086 -25.05 17.62 -8.24
N LEU A 1087 -24.60 16.98 -9.33
CA LEU A 1087 -25.31 15.87 -9.94
C LEU A 1087 -25.54 14.73 -8.93
N ASN A 1088 -24.49 14.30 -8.23
CA ASN A 1088 -24.57 13.21 -7.26
C ASN A 1088 -25.27 13.57 -5.93
N ILE A 1089 -25.45 14.85 -5.60
CA ILE A 1089 -26.12 15.31 -4.37
C ILE A 1089 -27.58 15.71 -4.64
N VAL A 1090 -27.88 16.31 -5.79
CA VAL A 1090 -29.23 16.69 -6.20
C VAL A 1090 -29.96 15.50 -6.84
N SER A 1091 -29.24 14.69 -7.63
CA SER A 1091 -29.73 13.50 -8.34
C SER A 1091 -28.89 12.25 -8.03
N PRO A 1092 -28.81 11.81 -6.75
CA PRO A 1092 -27.98 10.67 -6.33
C PRO A 1092 -28.33 9.34 -7.01
N SER A 1093 -29.50 9.23 -7.65
CA SER A 1093 -29.95 8.06 -8.40
C SER A 1093 -29.46 8.04 -9.86
N ALA A 1094 -28.81 9.11 -10.36
CA ALA A 1094 -28.34 9.19 -11.74
C ALA A 1094 -27.09 8.31 -12.02
N GLU A 1095 -26.21 8.16 -11.03
CA GLU A 1095 -25.02 7.30 -11.12
C GLU A 1095 -24.80 6.59 -9.76
N ILE A 1096 -25.09 5.28 -9.70
CA ILE A 1096 -24.89 4.47 -8.48
C ILE A 1096 -23.67 3.58 -8.67
N ARG A 1097 -22.64 3.76 -7.82
CA ARG A 1097 -21.37 3.03 -7.89
C ARG A 1097 -21.53 1.55 -7.50
N GLU A 1098 -20.83 0.68 -8.23
CA GLU A 1098 -20.62 -0.73 -7.90
C GLU A 1098 -20.17 -0.94 -6.44
N GLY A 1099 -20.84 -1.85 -5.74
CA GLY A 1099 -20.64 -2.14 -4.31
C GLY A 1099 -21.43 -1.23 -3.37
N TYR A 1100 -22.20 -0.28 -3.91
CA TYR A 1100 -23.09 0.61 -3.15
C TYR A 1100 -24.53 0.59 -3.67
N GLU A 1101 -24.87 -0.33 -4.58
CA GLU A 1101 -26.24 -0.47 -5.05
C GLU A 1101 -27.17 -0.95 -3.94
N GLN A 1102 -28.28 -0.23 -3.79
CA GLN A 1102 -29.32 -0.62 -2.87
C GLN A 1102 -30.08 -1.83 -3.42
N TYR A 1103 -30.21 -2.85 -2.59
CA TYR A 1103 -31.11 -3.96 -2.82
C TYR A 1103 -32.31 -3.82 -1.89
N LEU A 1104 -33.50 -4.03 -2.45
CA LEU A 1104 -34.70 -4.38 -1.71
C LEU A 1104 -34.74 -5.90 -1.63
N VAL A 1105 -34.84 -6.44 -0.42
CA VAL A 1105 -35.09 -7.85 -0.19
C VAL A 1105 -36.42 -7.99 0.52
N VAL A 1106 -37.35 -8.70 -0.10
CA VAL A 1106 -38.57 -9.20 0.52
C VAL A 1106 -38.28 -10.64 0.95
N ASP A 1107 -38.48 -10.95 2.24
CA ASP A 1107 -38.41 -12.33 2.71
C ASP A 1107 -39.79 -13.00 2.72
N LEU A 1108 -39.80 -14.33 2.75
CA LEU A 1108 -41.02 -15.15 2.76
C LEU A 1108 -41.91 -14.92 4.01
N ASP A 1109 -41.42 -14.23 5.06
CA ASP A 1109 -42.21 -13.80 6.22
C ASP A 1109 -42.88 -12.41 5.98
N GLY A 1110 -42.77 -11.84 4.78
CA GLY A 1110 -43.25 -10.50 4.43
C GLY A 1110 -42.46 -9.36 5.08
N LYS A 1111 -41.24 -9.62 5.58
CA LYS A 1111 -40.34 -8.58 6.08
C LYS A 1111 -39.63 -7.92 4.90
N ILE A 1112 -39.59 -6.59 4.95
CA ILE A 1112 -38.85 -5.77 4.00
C ILE A 1112 -37.49 -5.39 4.60
N ALA A 1113 -36.41 -5.73 3.91
CA ALA A 1113 -35.05 -5.30 4.21
C ALA A 1113 -34.51 -4.45 3.05
N THR A 1114 -33.80 -3.37 3.38
CA THR A 1114 -33.18 -2.47 2.39
C THR A 1114 -31.79 -2.05 2.82
N GLY A 1115 -30.84 -2.11 1.89
CA GLY A 1115 -29.45 -1.75 2.14
C GLY A 1115 -28.56 -2.10 0.95
N PHE A 1116 -27.29 -1.73 1.03
CA PHE A 1116 -26.31 -2.12 0.01
C PHE A 1116 -25.69 -3.48 0.33
N LEU A 1117 -25.32 -4.22 -0.71
CA LEU A 1117 -24.73 -5.55 -0.60
C LEU A 1117 -23.33 -5.47 0.02
N PHE A 1118 -23.21 -5.78 1.31
CA PHE A 1118 -21.97 -5.65 2.08
C PHE A 1118 -21.11 -6.92 2.04
N ASP A 1119 -21.75 -8.09 2.08
CA ASP A 1119 -21.10 -9.40 1.94
C ASP A 1119 -22.12 -10.41 1.39
N GLN A 1120 -21.66 -11.47 0.72
CA GLN A 1120 -22.51 -12.58 0.31
C GLN A 1120 -21.70 -13.87 0.13
N ASP A 1121 -22.30 -14.99 0.53
CA ASP A 1121 -21.85 -16.31 0.14
C ASP A 1121 -23.03 -17.11 -0.44
N LYS A 1122 -22.84 -18.42 -0.66
CA LYS A 1122 -23.87 -19.34 -1.18
C LYS A 1122 -25.07 -19.57 -0.25
N ASN A 1123 -24.99 -19.18 1.02
CA ASN A 1123 -26.01 -19.40 2.05
C ASN A 1123 -26.68 -18.08 2.50
N VAL A 1124 -25.94 -16.97 2.55
CA VAL A 1124 -26.41 -15.69 3.08
C VAL A 1124 -26.12 -14.50 2.16
N VAL A 1125 -27.00 -13.50 2.27
CA VAL A 1125 -26.83 -12.14 1.78
C VAL A 1125 -26.74 -11.23 3.00
N VAL A 1126 -25.70 -10.40 3.09
CA VAL A 1126 -25.55 -9.39 4.13
C VAL A 1126 -25.75 -8.03 3.50
N LEU A 1127 -26.89 -7.40 3.78
CA LEU A 1127 -27.11 -5.99 3.45
C LEU A 1127 -26.56 -5.12 4.59
N ARG A 1128 -26.09 -3.91 4.29
CA ARG A 1128 -25.91 -2.86 5.32
C ARG A 1128 -26.96 -1.77 5.13
N GLY A 1129 -27.73 -1.51 6.19
CA GLY A 1129 -28.78 -0.50 6.22
C GLY A 1129 -28.25 0.93 6.36
N ALA A 1130 -29.13 1.90 6.14
CA ALA A 1130 -28.87 3.34 6.30
C ALA A 1130 -28.55 3.76 7.75
N ASP A 1131 -28.85 2.90 8.73
CA ASP A 1131 -28.50 3.01 10.15
C ASP A 1131 -27.07 2.52 10.47
N GLY A 1132 -26.43 1.87 9.50
CA GLY A 1132 -25.09 1.29 9.57
C GLY A 1132 -25.04 -0.11 10.15
N GLN A 1133 -26.19 -0.74 10.39
CA GLN A 1133 -26.29 -2.12 10.88
C GLN A 1133 -26.24 -3.12 9.71
N ASN A 1134 -25.71 -4.32 9.98
CA ASN A 1134 -25.74 -5.42 9.03
C ASN A 1134 -27.05 -6.21 9.19
N ILE A 1135 -27.81 -6.35 8.12
CA ILE A 1135 -28.99 -7.21 8.02
C ILE A 1135 -28.57 -8.47 7.26
N THR A 1136 -28.34 -9.56 8.00
CA THR A 1136 -28.01 -10.87 7.43
C THR A 1136 -29.28 -11.64 7.13
N ILE A 1137 -29.46 -12.04 5.87
CA ILE A 1137 -30.63 -12.75 5.35
C ILE A 1137 -30.16 -14.08 4.77
N LYS A 1138 -30.85 -15.19 5.09
CA LYS A 1138 -30.60 -16.49 4.46
C LYS A 1138 -31.14 -16.46 3.04
N ARG A 1139 -30.37 -16.93 2.05
CA ARG A 1139 -30.81 -16.98 0.64
C ARG A 1139 -32.09 -17.79 0.47
N ASP A 1140 -32.21 -18.94 1.13
CA ASP A 1140 -33.42 -19.78 1.17
C ASP A 1140 -34.69 -19.04 1.66
N ASN A 1141 -34.56 -17.88 2.31
CA ASN A 1141 -35.67 -17.09 2.85
C ASN A 1141 -36.02 -15.88 1.98
N ILE A 1142 -35.26 -15.60 0.92
CA ILE A 1142 -35.52 -14.47 0.01
C ILE A 1142 -36.61 -14.89 -0.96
N ASP A 1143 -37.72 -14.16 -0.92
CA ASP A 1143 -38.80 -14.25 -1.92
C ASP A 1143 -38.39 -13.45 -3.16
N GLU A 1144 -38.03 -12.18 -2.96
CA GLU A 1144 -37.62 -11.27 -4.02
C GLU A 1144 -36.37 -10.46 -3.61
N MET A 1145 -35.40 -10.29 -4.52
CA MET A 1145 -34.24 -9.43 -4.32
C MET A 1145 -34.06 -8.48 -5.52
N ILE A 1146 -34.65 -7.29 -5.41
CA ILE A 1146 -34.67 -6.28 -6.48
C ILE A 1146 -33.54 -5.27 -6.28
N ARG A 1147 -32.62 -5.18 -7.24
CA ARG A 1147 -31.68 -4.04 -7.36
C ARG A 1147 -32.48 -2.76 -7.62
N GLN A 1148 -32.43 -1.83 -6.69
CA GLN A 1148 -33.20 -0.58 -6.76
C GLN A 1148 -32.59 0.37 -7.80
N LYS A 1149 -33.47 1.04 -8.57
CA LYS A 1149 -33.08 2.12 -9.50
C LYS A 1149 -32.81 3.46 -8.79
N LYS A 1150 -33.12 3.55 -7.48
CA LYS A 1150 -32.89 4.73 -6.66
C LYS A 1150 -31.74 4.50 -5.67
N SER A 1151 -31.00 5.55 -5.39
CA SER A 1151 -29.92 5.54 -4.41
C SER A 1151 -30.46 5.63 -2.98
N LEU A 1152 -29.68 5.09 -2.04
CA LEU A 1152 -29.93 5.22 -0.60
C LEU A 1152 -29.68 6.66 -0.12
N MET A 1153 -28.89 7.44 -0.85
CA MET A 1153 -28.64 8.85 -0.55
C MET A 1153 -29.89 9.69 -0.87
N PRO A 1154 -30.43 10.48 0.08
CA PRO A 1154 -31.64 11.25 -0.15
C PRO A 1154 -31.48 12.34 -1.23
N GLU A 1155 -32.48 12.47 -2.09
CA GLU A 1155 -32.68 13.66 -2.92
C GLU A 1155 -33.01 14.88 -2.04
N GLY A 1156 -32.70 16.10 -2.51
CA GLY A 1156 -33.12 17.33 -1.85
C GLY A 1156 -32.33 17.73 -0.59
N LEU A 1157 -31.16 17.12 -0.31
CA LEU A 1157 -30.30 17.46 0.84
C LEU A 1157 -29.91 18.95 0.94
N LEU A 1158 -29.93 19.68 -0.19
CA LEU A 1158 -29.60 21.11 -0.31
C LEU A 1158 -30.84 22.03 -0.37
N SER A 1159 -32.04 21.51 -0.07
CA SER A 1159 -33.30 22.26 -0.19
C SER A 1159 -33.53 23.27 0.94
N LYS A 1160 -33.13 22.91 2.17
CA LYS A 1160 -33.27 23.74 3.38
C LYS A 1160 -32.04 24.62 3.67
N MET A 1161 -31.10 24.72 2.72
CA MET A 1161 -29.86 25.49 2.87
C MET A 1161 -29.94 26.77 2.03
N THR A 1162 -29.53 27.89 2.61
CA THR A 1162 -29.33 29.14 1.85
C THR A 1162 -28.14 29.00 0.89
N ASP A 1163 -28.06 29.84 -0.14
CA ASP A 1163 -26.95 29.79 -1.10
C ASP A 1163 -25.57 29.92 -0.42
N GLN A 1164 -25.47 30.71 0.67
CA GLN A 1164 -24.26 30.77 1.48
C GLN A 1164 -23.99 29.45 2.22
N GLN A 1165 -24.99 28.83 2.85
CA GLN A 1165 -24.83 27.52 3.49
C GLN A 1165 -24.46 26.42 2.47
N ILE A 1166 -24.94 26.51 1.23
CA ILE A 1166 -24.54 25.59 0.16
C ILE A 1166 -23.09 25.84 -0.26
N ARG A 1167 -22.64 27.11 -0.37
CA ARG A 1167 -21.23 27.44 -0.56
C ARG A 1167 -20.38 26.91 0.58
N ASP A 1168 -20.73 27.19 1.83
CA ASP A 1168 -20.06 26.69 3.05
C ASP A 1168 -19.92 25.16 3.02
N LEU A 1169 -21.03 24.43 2.83
CA LEU A 1169 -21.05 22.97 2.72
C LEU A 1169 -20.16 22.49 1.57
N PHE A 1170 -20.24 23.10 0.39
CA PHE A 1170 -19.41 22.69 -0.74
C PHE A 1170 -17.94 23.02 -0.55
N SER A 1171 -17.59 24.12 0.13
CA SER A 1171 -16.21 24.38 0.57
C SER A 1171 -15.71 23.26 1.47
N TYR A 1172 -16.48 22.85 2.48
CA TYR A 1172 -16.11 21.71 3.33
C TYR A 1172 -16.16 20.34 2.62
N LEU A 1173 -17.00 20.17 1.60
CA LEU A 1173 -16.96 18.98 0.76
C LEU A 1173 -15.76 19.02 -0.20
N LYS A 1174 -15.22 20.19 -0.56
CA LYS A 1174 -14.05 20.39 -1.44
C LYS A 1174 -12.70 20.36 -0.73
N ILE A 1175 -12.61 20.68 0.57
CA ILE A 1175 -11.37 20.47 1.35
C ILE A 1175 -10.99 18.99 1.23
N GLY A 1176 -9.73 18.62 1.10
CA GLY A 1176 -8.63 19.01 1.96
C GLY A 1176 -8.26 17.83 2.82
N GLN A 1177 -7.82 18.20 4.00
CA GLN A 1177 -7.69 17.37 5.18
C GLN A 1177 -8.94 17.59 6.06
N PRO A 1178 -9.16 16.84 7.16
CA PRO A 1178 -10.16 17.23 8.15
C PRO A 1178 -9.90 18.65 8.63
N LEU A 1179 -10.97 19.41 8.88
CA LEU A 1179 -10.81 20.60 9.72
C LEU A 1179 -10.34 20.21 11.10
N LEU A 1180 -9.46 21.04 11.61
CA LEU A 1180 -8.85 20.87 12.90
C LEU A 1180 -9.82 21.43 13.95
N LYS A 1181 -10.06 20.65 15.01
CA LYS A 1181 -10.42 21.23 16.31
C LYS A 1181 -9.23 22.00 16.85
#